data_AF-A0A1E7EWV4-F1
#
_entry.id   AF-A0A1E7EWV4-F1
#
_cell.length_a   1.000
_cell.length_b   1.000
_cell.length_c   1.000
_cell.angle_alpha   90.00
_cell.angle_beta   90.00
_cell.angle_gamma   90.00
#
_symmetry.space_group_name_H-M   'P 1'
#
loop_
_entity.id
_entity.type
_entity.pdbx_description
1 polymer ?
#
loop_
_entity_poly.entity_id
_entity_poly.type
_entity_poly.pdbx_seq_one_letter_code
_entity_poly.pdbx_strand_id
1 'polypeptide(L)'
;MSGGVKSCWSSTSSVEKTAFDALQAKQSAVVAGYDPIVVEKQEVYEELLLRAINPSSSSVPGRYEKKEKEGEEKLSSSKRSNNPTKLRRQTPLVNAGYASRVLSISYSIRSFILYHEFMYSSCSASVQQQKQRNIRIVFLGCGVDVIGLWARCLSSSSLNVTIVEVDTPEVCSIKRKMLSDRRMVKNLTAEHRHRGRDDVVVDGTNYYSHDDADKTKELESESEYGTTTLYYTGKIVHPLSLSSSSITSSTPLSSNINDPSLSPDENNNKDYILVPADLNDTSTLEVILGINGEDDDIPTLVISELVLCYLPPPSTDRLLKWCSDRLCRTPDSALISLEPLGFDNSTMTSSTTRTSGDDDGIIISVEDGYRRDYCQKFDDKMKRGKSTKGIDANQLSSSFDSLFHPIGTSIEKVSCKIRKARFSEASSATSLGVVASIAAAAAAASTNSKSKTLICPEIFDEHAALVLHLQSYVFSCGLTGNNPLFRRLLCPWEQPNAFAFVRAGLPIIDPRKEILYTEIEIIDESQVRGMFQTTYDSYTKEYSAIRKMVKGVLNKDLRETETTTATAVIKKDDDGSINSDECTLKASAISNFYRSSGGIFLVAVRYTDLLSMKHDGDDDNENMINNTEHKRLRHVVGCVGIRSCEAKDIDASRTLEIFRLAVDANHRGQGIARNLLQAAELYVQEQRRNKCLRFVANTLTILDAATGLYESCGYQAEKDLPLGSKLVMRTYIKESLASQR
;
A
#
# COMPACT_ATOMS: atom_id res chain seq x y z
N MET A 1 31.45 -45.35 2.35
CA MET A 1 30.25 -45.14 1.52
C MET A 1 29.49 -43.93 2.07
N SER A 2 29.85 -42.71 1.63
CA SER A 2 29.13 -41.49 1.98
C SER A 2 28.04 -41.28 0.93
N GLY A 3 26.82 -41.74 1.22
CA GLY A 3 25.65 -41.49 0.38
C GLY A 3 25.36 -39.99 0.35
N GLY A 4 25.70 -39.32 -0.76
CA GLY A 4 25.32 -37.95 -0.99
C GLY A 4 23.81 -37.85 -1.01
N VAL A 5 23.24 -37.24 0.03
CA VAL A 5 21.82 -36.91 0.12
C VAL A 5 21.51 -35.91 -1.00
N LYS A 6 21.09 -36.42 -2.16
CA LYS A 6 20.42 -35.59 -3.16
C LYS A 6 19.17 -35.05 -2.48
N SER A 7 19.06 -33.72 -2.36
CA SER A 7 17.88 -33.06 -1.79
C SER A 7 16.65 -33.43 -2.64
N CYS A 8 15.95 -34.46 -2.20
CA CYS A 8 14.85 -35.09 -2.91
C CYS A 8 13.58 -34.29 -2.61
N TRP A 9 13.35 -33.22 -3.37
CA TRP A 9 12.03 -32.62 -3.52
C TRP A 9 11.40 -33.23 -4.78
N SER A 10 10.95 -34.49 -4.70
CA SER A 10 10.08 -35.05 -5.73
C SER A 10 8.67 -34.50 -5.50
N SER A 11 8.42 -33.24 -5.88
CA SER A 11 7.10 -32.63 -5.74
C SER A 11 6.08 -33.46 -6.51
N THR A 12 4.96 -33.78 -5.87
CA THR A 12 3.94 -34.67 -6.44
C THR A 12 2.84 -33.89 -7.16
N SER A 13 2.68 -32.60 -6.87
CA SER A 13 1.69 -31.74 -7.53
C SER A 13 2.34 -30.61 -8.36
N SER A 14 1.64 -30.19 -9.41
CA SER A 14 2.06 -29.07 -10.27
C SER A 14 2.02 -27.71 -9.57
N VAL A 15 1.14 -27.58 -8.57
CA VAL A 15 0.92 -26.36 -7.77
C VAL A 15 2.10 -26.11 -6.82
N GLU A 16 2.66 -27.16 -6.21
CA GLU A 16 3.89 -27.02 -5.41
C GLU A 16 5.04 -26.46 -6.24
N LYS A 17 5.15 -26.91 -7.49
CA LYS A 17 6.21 -26.48 -8.40
C LYS A 17 6.07 -25.00 -8.78
N THR A 18 4.85 -24.52 -8.99
CA THR A 18 4.64 -23.08 -9.28
C THR A 18 5.00 -22.21 -8.09
N ALA A 19 4.75 -22.65 -6.86
CA ALA A 19 5.16 -21.93 -5.64
C ALA A 19 6.70 -21.79 -5.55
N PHE A 20 7.45 -22.86 -5.81
CA PHE A 20 8.91 -22.80 -5.81
C PHE A 20 9.49 -22.03 -7.01
N ASP A 21 8.90 -22.16 -8.20
CA ASP A 21 9.29 -21.37 -9.37
C ASP A 21 9.16 -19.87 -9.09
N ALA A 22 8.06 -19.45 -8.43
CA ALA A 22 7.84 -18.07 -8.03
C ALA A 22 8.89 -17.59 -7.02
N LEU A 23 9.17 -18.37 -5.97
CA LEU A 23 10.19 -18.04 -4.96
C LEU A 23 11.59 -17.90 -5.61
N GLN A 24 11.96 -18.80 -6.51
CA GLN A 24 13.23 -18.73 -7.24
C GLN A 24 13.33 -17.50 -8.14
N ALA A 25 12.24 -17.11 -8.80
CA ALA A 25 12.22 -15.93 -9.64
C ALA A 25 12.34 -14.63 -8.81
N LYS A 26 11.68 -14.57 -7.65
CA LYS A 26 11.83 -13.45 -6.69
C LYS A 26 13.28 -13.33 -6.20
N GLN A 27 13.92 -14.44 -5.83
CA GLN A 27 15.34 -14.41 -5.47
C GLN A 27 16.25 -14.04 -6.66
N SER A 28 15.97 -14.52 -7.87
CA SER A 28 16.73 -14.14 -9.06
C SER A 28 16.68 -12.63 -9.30
N ALA A 29 15.53 -11.98 -9.08
CA ALA A 29 15.41 -10.53 -9.18
C ALA A 29 16.28 -9.80 -8.14
N VAL A 30 16.25 -10.23 -6.87
CA VAL A 30 17.11 -9.65 -5.83
C VAL A 30 18.60 -9.86 -6.15
N VAL A 31 19.00 -11.06 -6.57
CA VAL A 31 20.39 -11.38 -6.95
C VAL A 31 20.84 -10.58 -8.17
N ALA A 32 19.93 -10.25 -9.09
CA ALA A 32 20.21 -9.36 -10.20
C ALA A 32 20.48 -7.91 -9.76
N GLY A 33 20.07 -7.52 -8.54
CA GLY A 33 20.31 -6.21 -7.95
C GLY A 33 19.09 -5.29 -7.92
N TYR A 34 17.88 -5.83 -8.08
CA TYR A 34 16.64 -5.10 -7.84
C TYR A 34 16.38 -5.03 -6.32
N ASP A 35 15.81 -3.90 -5.86
CA ASP A 35 15.31 -3.72 -4.50
C ASP A 35 13.77 -3.78 -4.51
N PRO A 36 13.13 -4.96 -4.63
CA PRO A 36 11.71 -5.04 -4.93
C PRO A 36 10.80 -4.77 -3.74
N ILE A 37 11.30 -4.39 -2.57
CA ILE A 37 10.50 -3.96 -1.43
C ILE A 37 10.52 -2.45 -1.33
N VAL A 38 9.40 -1.85 -0.92
CA VAL A 38 9.35 -0.44 -0.55
C VAL A 38 10.23 -0.19 0.68
N VAL A 39 11.49 0.19 0.43
CA VAL A 39 12.51 0.84 1.28
C VAL A 39 12.79 0.28 2.67
N GLU A 40 11.77 0.08 3.49
CA GLU A 40 11.92 -0.36 4.86
C GLU A 40 12.19 -1.86 4.91
N LYS A 41 13.31 -2.22 5.54
CA LYS A 41 13.67 -3.62 5.83
C LYS A 41 13.81 -4.47 4.55
N GLN A 42 14.29 -3.89 3.45
CA GLN A 42 14.64 -4.63 2.22
C GLN A 42 15.63 -5.75 2.55
N GLU A 43 16.63 -5.48 3.38
CA GLU A 43 17.62 -6.44 3.84
C GLU A 43 17.01 -7.66 4.55
N VAL A 44 15.92 -7.45 5.30
CA VAL A 44 15.20 -8.54 5.98
C VAL A 44 14.52 -9.44 4.94
N TYR A 45 13.92 -8.86 3.90
CA TYR A 45 13.32 -9.63 2.81
C TYR A 45 14.37 -10.44 2.04
N GLU A 46 15.53 -9.85 1.74
CA GLU A 46 16.65 -10.54 1.08
C GLU A 46 17.17 -11.72 1.90
N GLU A 47 17.35 -11.51 3.20
CA GLU A 47 17.78 -12.55 4.13
C GLU A 47 16.75 -13.68 4.21
N LEU A 48 15.45 -13.35 4.29
CA LEU A 48 14.38 -14.32 4.30
C LEU A 48 14.34 -15.15 3.00
N LEU A 49 14.50 -14.51 1.83
CA LEU A 49 14.59 -15.23 0.54
C LEU A 49 15.81 -16.14 0.47
N LEU A 50 16.97 -15.64 0.90
CA LEU A 50 18.21 -16.41 0.92
C LEU A 50 18.06 -17.64 1.81
N ARG A 51 17.50 -17.46 3.01
CA ARG A 51 17.19 -18.55 3.93
C ARG A 51 16.18 -19.50 3.33
N ALA A 52 15.12 -19.03 2.70
CA ALA A 52 14.07 -19.87 2.09
C ALA A 52 14.56 -20.72 0.90
N ILE A 53 15.67 -20.36 0.26
CA ILE A 53 16.25 -21.16 -0.82
C ILE A 53 17.46 -22.00 -0.37
N ASN A 54 18.29 -21.50 0.56
CA ASN A 54 19.52 -22.18 1.00
C ASN A 54 19.43 -22.71 2.45
N PRO A 55 19.01 -23.97 2.67
CA PRO A 55 18.80 -24.52 4.01
C PRO A 55 20.09 -24.68 4.84
N SER A 56 21.26 -24.73 4.19
CA SER A 56 22.56 -24.94 4.85
C SER A 56 23.22 -23.66 5.38
N SER A 57 22.60 -22.49 5.19
CA SER A 57 23.20 -21.17 5.53
C SER A 57 22.97 -20.75 6.99
N SER A 58 23.08 -21.68 7.95
CA SER A 58 22.81 -21.39 9.37
C SER A 58 23.80 -20.38 10.00
N SER A 59 24.94 -20.11 9.35
CA SER A 59 25.81 -18.99 9.73
C SER A 59 25.22 -17.68 9.21
N VAL A 60 24.89 -16.74 10.11
CA VAL A 60 24.55 -15.36 9.78
C VAL A 60 25.54 -14.86 8.73
N PRO A 61 25.08 -14.33 7.58
CA PRO A 61 25.99 -13.79 6.58
C PRO A 61 26.70 -12.62 7.25
N GLY A 62 27.96 -12.80 7.63
CA GLY A 62 28.86 -11.65 7.81
C GLY A 62 28.71 -10.84 6.53
N ARG A 63 28.27 -9.58 6.68
CA ARG A 63 27.97 -8.61 5.61
C ARG A 63 28.87 -8.93 4.42
N TYR A 64 28.29 -9.22 3.25
CA TYR A 64 29.05 -9.39 2.00
C TYR A 64 29.77 -8.07 1.75
N GLU A 65 30.90 -7.85 2.43
CA GLU A 65 31.88 -6.86 2.06
C GLU A 65 32.31 -7.32 0.68
N LYS A 66 31.80 -6.59 -0.30
CA LYS A 66 32.21 -6.66 -1.68
C LYS A 66 33.67 -6.19 -1.71
N LYS A 67 34.58 -7.03 -1.20
CA LYS A 67 36.01 -6.83 -1.36
C LYS A 67 36.27 -7.03 -2.84
N GLU A 68 36.31 -5.91 -3.55
CA GLU A 68 37.00 -5.76 -4.83
C GLU A 68 38.43 -6.23 -4.61
N LYS A 69 38.66 -7.55 -4.72
CA LYS A 69 40.00 -8.12 -4.75
C LYS A 69 40.51 -7.98 -6.17
N GLU A 70 41.07 -6.81 -6.46
CA GLU A 70 42.13 -6.70 -7.44
C GLU A 70 43.34 -7.49 -6.95
N GLY A 71 43.83 -8.41 -7.78
CA GLY A 71 45.16 -9.00 -7.68
C GLY A 71 45.37 -10.06 -6.60
N GLU A 72 45.28 -11.34 -6.99
CA GLU A 72 46.35 -12.33 -6.79
C GLU A 72 45.89 -13.70 -7.32
N GLU A 73 46.22 -13.98 -8.59
CA GLU A 73 46.27 -15.34 -9.13
C GLU A 73 47.44 -16.09 -8.50
N LYS A 74 47.18 -16.99 -7.55
CA LYS A 74 48.07 -18.13 -7.31
C LYS A 74 47.29 -19.43 -7.22
N LEU A 75 47.50 -20.22 -8.29
CA LEU A 75 47.47 -21.66 -8.39
C LEU A 75 47.42 -22.42 -7.05
N SER A 76 46.27 -23.02 -6.74
CA SER A 76 46.23 -24.29 -6.03
C SER A 76 45.03 -25.11 -6.53
N SER A 77 45.32 -25.98 -7.49
CA SER A 77 44.44 -27.05 -7.94
C SER A 77 44.24 -28.08 -6.84
N SER A 78 43.02 -28.61 -6.74
CA SER A 78 42.62 -29.82 -6.01
C SER A 78 41.89 -29.60 -4.67
N LYS A 79 40.61 -29.26 -4.79
CA LYS A 79 39.50 -29.93 -4.07
C LYS A 79 38.20 -29.49 -4.75
N ARG A 80 37.57 -30.39 -5.54
CA ARG A 80 36.20 -30.23 -6.05
C ARG A 80 35.25 -30.23 -4.86
N SER A 81 35.09 -29.08 -4.20
CA SER A 81 34.03 -28.88 -3.22
C SER A 81 32.69 -28.90 -3.96
N ASN A 82 31.69 -29.55 -3.37
CA ASN A 82 30.31 -29.55 -3.86
C ASN A 82 29.89 -28.11 -4.18
N ASN A 83 29.82 -27.80 -5.48
CA ASN A 83 29.44 -26.47 -5.93
C ASN A 83 28.07 -26.15 -5.35
N PRO A 84 27.90 -25.01 -4.66
CA PRO A 84 26.57 -24.54 -4.30
C PRO A 84 25.73 -24.56 -5.58
N THR A 85 24.55 -25.18 -5.50
CA THR A 85 23.63 -25.34 -6.63
C THR A 85 23.53 -24.02 -7.35
N LYS A 86 24.07 -23.94 -8.57
CA LYS A 86 24.10 -22.70 -9.35
C LYS A 86 22.66 -22.20 -9.46
N LEU A 87 22.39 -21.06 -8.84
CA LEU A 87 21.11 -20.37 -8.94
C LEU A 87 20.80 -20.20 -10.43
N ARG A 88 19.65 -20.73 -10.85
CA ARG A 88 19.20 -20.58 -12.23
C ARG A 88 18.86 -19.11 -12.43
N ARG A 89 19.72 -18.38 -13.15
CA ARG A 89 19.45 -17.01 -13.54
C ARG A 89 18.20 -16.98 -14.41
N GLN A 90 17.28 -16.09 -14.10
CA GLN A 90 16.17 -15.76 -14.99
C GLN A 90 16.61 -14.70 -16.00
N THR A 91 15.80 -14.49 -17.04
CA THR A 91 16.05 -13.41 -17.99
C THR A 91 15.80 -12.05 -17.32
N PRO A 92 16.45 -10.97 -17.79
CA PRO A 92 16.20 -9.62 -17.30
C PRO A 92 14.71 -9.22 -17.32
N LEU A 93 13.97 -9.60 -18.37
CA LEU A 93 12.52 -9.37 -18.48
C LEU A 93 11.75 -10.02 -17.32
N VAL A 94 12.10 -11.26 -16.97
CA VAL A 94 11.47 -11.98 -15.85
C VAL A 94 11.87 -11.33 -14.52
N ASN A 95 13.13 -10.98 -14.32
CA ASN A 95 13.59 -10.30 -13.11
C ASN A 95 12.86 -8.97 -12.89
N ALA A 96 12.77 -8.12 -13.93
CA ALA A 96 12.07 -6.84 -13.89
C ALA A 96 10.56 -7.01 -13.63
N GLY A 97 9.95 -8.02 -14.28
CA GLY A 97 8.55 -8.38 -14.04
C GLY A 97 8.30 -8.75 -12.58
N TYR A 98 9.08 -9.68 -12.02
CA TYR A 98 8.94 -10.09 -10.61
C TYR A 98 9.25 -8.97 -9.63
N ALA A 99 10.26 -8.14 -9.90
CA ALA A 99 10.55 -6.96 -9.08
C ALA A 99 9.36 -6.01 -9.03
N SER A 100 8.71 -5.75 -10.17
CA SER A 100 7.50 -4.93 -10.26
C SER A 100 6.33 -5.50 -9.46
N ARG A 101 6.16 -6.83 -9.45
CA ARG A 101 5.08 -7.51 -8.69
C ARG A 101 5.27 -7.36 -7.19
N VAL A 102 6.45 -7.75 -6.70
CA VAL A 102 6.78 -7.71 -5.27
C VAL A 102 6.76 -6.25 -4.77
N LEU A 103 7.21 -5.30 -5.59
CA LEU A 103 7.14 -3.89 -5.26
C LEU A 103 5.71 -3.38 -5.10
N SER A 104 4.82 -3.78 -6.00
CA SER A 104 3.42 -3.35 -5.95
C SER A 104 2.69 -3.93 -4.73
N ILE A 105 2.92 -5.21 -4.42
CA ILE A 105 2.32 -5.86 -3.23
C ILE A 105 2.89 -5.27 -1.93
N SER A 106 4.22 -5.11 -1.85
CA SER A 106 4.86 -4.52 -0.65
C SER A 106 4.44 -3.07 -0.43
N TYR A 107 4.21 -2.31 -1.51
CA TYR A 107 3.63 -0.97 -1.42
C TYR A 107 2.24 -0.99 -0.79
N SER A 108 1.32 -1.83 -1.25
CA SER A 108 -0.02 -1.92 -0.66
C SER A 108 0.01 -2.35 0.81
N ILE A 109 0.87 -3.30 1.17
CA ILE A 109 1.09 -3.70 2.57
C ILE A 109 1.55 -2.49 3.41
N ARG A 110 2.59 -1.78 2.95
CA ARG A 110 3.13 -0.63 3.68
C ARG A 110 2.11 0.48 3.80
N SER A 111 1.38 0.81 2.74
CA SER A 111 0.32 1.83 2.74
C SER A 111 -0.79 1.51 3.72
N PHE A 112 -1.21 0.23 3.81
CA PHE A 112 -2.22 -0.21 4.77
C PHE A 112 -1.74 -0.04 6.21
N ILE A 113 -0.51 -0.46 6.50
CA ILE A 113 0.12 -0.31 7.82
C ILE A 113 0.25 1.18 8.18
N LEU A 114 0.79 2.00 7.28
CA LEU A 114 0.95 3.45 7.46
C LEU A 114 -0.37 4.14 7.81
N TYR A 115 -1.43 3.80 7.07
CA TYR A 115 -2.76 4.33 7.32
C TYR A 115 -3.20 4.03 8.76
N HIS A 116 -3.11 2.77 9.18
CA HIS A 116 -3.55 2.36 10.51
C HIS A 116 -2.64 2.89 11.61
N GLU A 117 -1.32 2.96 11.42
CA GLU A 117 -0.40 3.62 12.34
C GLU A 117 -0.78 5.09 12.56
N PHE A 118 -1.04 5.81 11.47
CA PHE A 118 -1.48 7.21 11.51
C PHE A 118 -2.83 7.37 12.22
N MET A 119 -3.80 6.54 11.83
CA MET A 119 -5.13 6.57 12.42
C MET A 119 -5.06 6.26 13.91
N TYR A 120 -4.30 5.28 14.35
CA TYR A 120 -4.23 4.98 15.76
C TYR A 120 -3.41 6.00 16.55
N SER A 121 -2.34 6.57 15.98
CA SER A 121 -1.51 7.57 16.69
C SER A 121 -2.32 8.79 17.14
N SER A 122 -3.33 9.18 16.36
CA SER A 122 -4.16 10.37 16.62
C SER A 122 -5.16 10.22 17.80
N CYS A 123 -5.30 9.03 18.41
CA CYS A 123 -6.21 8.79 19.52
C CYS A 123 -5.55 9.06 20.88
N SER A 124 -6.21 9.86 21.73
CA SER A 124 -5.75 10.14 23.09
C SER A 124 -5.71 8.87 23.95
N ALA A 125 -4.65 8.69 24.74
CA ALA A 125 -4.43 7.51 25.58
C ALA A 125 -5.43 7.34 26.75
N SER A 126 -6.32 8.30 26.97
CA SER A 126 -7.21 8.33 28.11
C SER A 126 -8.46 7.47 27.90
N VAL A 127 -8.51 6.38 28.68
CA VAL A 127 -9.69 5.59 29.06
C VAL A 127 -10.02 4.40 28.12
N GLN A 128 -9.62 3.20 28.55
CA GLN A 128 -10.10 1.86 28.18
C GLN A 128 -9.75 1.21 26.82
N GLN A 129 -9.12 1.89 25.85
CA GLN A 129 -8.67 1.25 24.59
C GLN A 129 -7.22 0.72 24.63
N GLN A 130 -6.88 -0.02 25.68
CA GLN A 130 -5.73 -0.94 25.65
C GLN A 130 -6.05 -2.24 24.87
N LYS A 131 -7.26 -2.36 24.30
CA LYS A 131 -7.55 -3.36 23.25
C LYS A 131 -6.56 -3.07 22.12
N GLN A 132 -5.57 -3.94 21.99
CA GLN A 132 -4.41 -3.73 21.13
C GLN A 132 -4.86 -3.26 19.75
N ARG A 133 -4.18 -2.23 19.24
CA ARG A 133 -4.33 -1.72 17.88
C ARG A 133 -3.86 -2.81 16.93
N ASN A 134 -4.77 -3.67 16.55
CA ASN A 134 -4.52 -4.87 15.78
C ASN A 134 -5.02 -4.64 14.37
N ILE A 135 -4.19 -4.97 13.40
CA ILE A 135 -4.61 -5.17 12.03
C ILE A 135 -4.30 -6.58 11.59
N ARG A 136 -5.01 -7.05 10.57
CA ARG A 136 -4.83 -8.38 10.00
C ARG A 136 -4.42 -8.28 8.54
N ILE A 137 -3.45 -9.07 8.12
CA ILE A 137 -3.10 -9.23 6.71
C ILE A 137 -3.27 -10.70 6.34
N VAL A 138 -4.17 -10.98 5.41
CA VAL A 138 -4.53 -12.33 4.97
C VAL A 138 -4.00 -12.57 3.57
N PHE A 139 -3.05 -13.50 3.40
CA PHE A 139 -2.57 -13.93 2.10
C PHE A 139 -3.33 -15.18 1.65
N LEU A 140 -4.10 -15.05 0.57
CA LEU A 140 -4.76 -16.17 -0.09
C LEU A 140 -3.76 -16.81 -1.06
N GLY A 141 -3.60 -18.13 -1.02
CA GLY A 141 -2.65 -18.87 -1.86
C GLY A 141 -1.22 -18.43 -1.64
N CYS A 142 -0.78 -18.41 -0.37
CA CYS A 142 0.50 -17.82 0.03
C CYS A 142 1.76 -18.51 -0.52
N GLY A 143 1.62 -19.70 -1.12
CA GLY A 143 2.72 -20.47 -1.67
C GLY A 143 3.81 -20.76 -0.62
N VAL A 144 5.06 -20.65 -1.03
CA VAL A 144 6.24 -20.66 -0.14
C VAL A 144 6.87 -19.27 -0.02
N ASP A 145 6.09 -18.22 -0.28
CA ASP A 145 6.58 -16.84 -0.23
C ASP A 145 7.00 -16.43 1.18
N VAL A 146 7.89 -15.45 1.28
CA VAL A 146 8.37 -14.88 2.54
C VAL A 146 7.84 -13.47 2.81
N ILE A 147 7.07 -12.90 1.88
CA ILE A 147 6.53 -11.53 2.02
C ILE A 147 5.63 -11.39 3.26
N GLY A 148 4.90 -12.43 3.67
CA GLY A 148 4.12 -12.42 4.91
C GLY A 148 5.00 -12.27 6.16
N LEU A 149 6.17 -12.93 6.19
CA LEU A 149 7.14 -12.75 7.29
C LEU A 149 7.76 -11.35 7.28
N TRP A 150 8.07 -10.81 6.10
CA TRP A 150 8.53 -9.43 5.99
C TRP A 150 7.45 -8.44 6.48
N ALA A 151 6.20 -8.63 6.08
CA ALA A 151 5.07 -7.79 6.53
C ALA A 151 4.89 -7.85 8.06
N ARG A 152 5.05 -9.03 8.67
CA ARG A 152 5.07 -9.18 10.13
C ARG A 152 6.17 -8.33 10.78
N CYS A 153 7.33 -8.21 10.14
CA CYS A 153 8.43 -7.39 10.66
C CYS A 153 8.09 -5.90 10.65
N LEU A 154 7.04 -5.45 9.98
CA LEU A 154 6.63 -4.04 9.98
C LEU A 154 5.77 -3.66 11.20
N SER A 155 5.43 -4.60 12.09
CA SER A 155 4.75 -4.24 13.34
C SER A 155 5.59 -3.28 14.17
N SER A 156 4.91 -2.35 14.84
CA SER A 156 5.52 -1.32 15.70
C SER A 156 4.95 -1.41 17.11
N SER A 157 5.50 -0.63 18.04
CA SER A 157 4.96 -0.54 19.41
C SER A 157 3.53 0.02 19.45
N SER A 158 3.13 0.77 18.41
CA SER A 158 1.81 1.38 18.27
C SER A 158 0.81 0.53 17.49
N LEU A 159 1.26 -0.47 16.73
CA LEU A 159 0.41 -1.27 15.86
C LEU A 159 0.89 -2.72 15.76
N ASN A 160 0.04 -3.64 16.20
CA ASN A 160 0.26 -5.07 16.09
C ASN A 160 -0.29 -5.58 14.76
N VAL A 161 0.52 -6.35 14.03
CA VAL A 161 0.16 -6.88 12.72
C VAL A 161 0.08 -8.39 12.82
N THR A 162 -1.14 -8.93 12.70
CA THR A 162 -1.38 -10.38 12.59
C THR A 162 -1.35 -10.79 11.14
N ILE A 163 -0.45 -11.72 10.80
CA ILE A 163 -0.37 -12.32 9.48
C ILE A 163 -1.13 -13.65 9.47
N VAL A 164 -2.00 -13.82 8.50
CA VAL A 164 -2.68 -15.09 8.21
C VAL A 164 -2.33 -15.49 6.80
N GLU A 165 -1.77 -16.67 6.62
CA GLU A 165 -1.45 -17.21 5.32
C GLU A 165 -2.26 -18.46 5.07
N VAL A 166 -2.99 -18.50 3.95
CA VAL A 166 -3.89 -19.58 3.58
C VAL A 166 -3.35 -20.24 2.31
N ASP A 167 -3.24 -21.56 2.31
CA ASP A 167 -2.96 -22.35 1.11
C ASP A 167 -3.45 -23.79 1.29
N THR A 168 -3.38 -24.58 0.23
CA THR A 168 -3.60 -26.02 0.27
C THR A 168 -2.79 -26.70 1.38
N PRO A 169 -3.31 -27.77 2.01
CA PRO A 169 -2.60 -28.49 3.06
C PRO A 169 -1.18 -28.93 2.68
N GLU A 170 -0.97 -29.34 1.43
CA GLU A 170 0.32 -29.78 0.89
C GLU A 170 1.34 -28.62 0.89
N VAL A 171 0.97 -27.47 0.35
CA VAL A 171 1.82 -26.28 0.30
C VAL A 171 2.09 -25.75 1.71
N CYS A 172 1.07 -25.69 2.57
CA CYS A 172 1.24 -25.31 3.97
C CYS A 172 2.20 -26.25 4.72
N SER A 173 2.15 -27.56 4.46
CA SER A 173 3.08 -28.52 5.06
C SER A 173 4.53 -28.24 4.65
N ILE A 174 4.76 -27.98 3.36
CA ILE A 174 6.08 -27.61 2.82
C ILE A 174 6.57 -26.31 3.44
N LYS A 175 5.73 -25.27 3.46
CA LYS A 175 6.06 -23.97 4.03
C LYS A 175 6.39 -24.10 5.51
N ARG A 176 5.56 -24.80 6.30
CA ARG A 176 5.82 -25.06 7.72
C ARG A 176 7.17 -25.71 7.93
N LYS A 177 7.49 -26.76 7.17
CA LYS A 177 8.80 -27.43 7.25
C LYS A 177 9.93 -26.45 6.93
N MET A 178 9.79 -25.64 5.88
CA MET A 178 10.75 -24.60 5.53
C MET A 178 10.96 -23.60 6.67
N LEU A 179 9.90 -23.11 7.30
CA LEU A 179 9.97 -22.15 8.41
C LEU A 179 10.65 -22.75 9.65
N SER A 180 10.29 -23.98 10.01
CA SER A 180 10.81 -24.70 11.18
C SER A 180 12.28 -25.08 11.00
N ASP A 181 12.63 -25.74 9.89
CA ASP A 181 13.98 -26.26 9.64
C ASP A 181 15.01 -25.12 9.57
N ARG A 182 14.58 -23.94 9.11
CA ARG A 182 15.45 -22.79 8.84
C ARG A 182 15.36 -21.68 9.90
N ARG A 183 14.65 -21.94 11.00
CA ARG A 183 14.48 -21.02 12.14
C ARG A 183 14.04 -19.60 11.73
N MET A 184 13.25 -19.48 10.65
CA MET A 184 12.92 -18.17 10.06
C MET A 184 12.06 -17.31 10.99
N VAL A 185 11.31 -17.94 11.90
CA VAL A 185 10.38 -17.26 12.81
C VAL A 185 11.06 -16.81 14.11
N LYS A 186 12.00 -17.60 14.66
CA LYS A 186 12.63 -17.34 15.96
C LYS A 186 13.50 -16.08 15.99
N ASN A 187 14.01 -15.65 14.84
CA ASN A 187 14.93 -14.51 14.76
C ASN A 187 14.21 -13.16 14.64
N LEU A 188 12.91 -13.15 14.26
CA LEU A 188 12.18 -11.90 14.02
C LEU A 188 11.88 -11.10 15.30
N THR A 189 11.81 -11.79 16.45
CA THR A 189 11.52 -11.17 17.75
C THR A 189 12.73 -10.55 18.43
N ALA A 190 13.92 -11.14 18.26
CA ALA A 190 15.12 -10.70 18.96
C ALA A 190 15.63 -9.33 18.45
N GLU A 191 15.54 -9.08 17.14
CA GLU A 191 16.08 -7.86 16.54
C GLU A 191 15.28 -6.59 16.86
N HIS A 192 13.97 -6.70 17.11
CA HIS A 192 13.13 -5.55 17.44
C HIS A 192 13.41 -4.96 18.83
N ARG A 193 13.91 -5.76 19.77
CA ARG A 193 14.14 -5.29 21.16
C ARG A 193 15.46 -4.56 21.35
N HIS A 194 16.48 -4.85 20.55
CA HIS A 194 17.79 -4.19 20.68
C HIS A 194 17.85 -2.81 20.03
N ARG A 195 17.04 -2.51 19.00
CA ARG A 195 17.09 -1.19 18.31
C ARG A 195 16.22 -0.10 18.95
N GLY A 196 15.29 -0.45 19.85
CA GLY A 196 14.39 0.53 20.49
C GLY A 196 14.97 1.29 21.68
N ARG A 197 16.25 1.06 22.04
CA ARG A 197 16.86 1.65 23.25
C ARG A 197 17.94 2.71 22.99
N ASP A 198 18.43 2.85 21.75
CA ASP A 198 19.60 3.69 21.45
C ASP A 198 19.28 5.03 20.75
N ASP A 199 18.01 5.29 20.38
CA ASP A 199 17.61 6.58 19.81
C ASP A 199 16.90 7.45 20.85
N VAL A 200 17.69 8.13 21.70
CA VAL A 200 17.58 9.53 22.19
C VAL A 200 18.59 9.67 23.34
N VAL A 201 19.85 9.93 23.00
CA VAL A 201 20.73 10.77 23.84
C VAL A 201 21.13 11.94 22.95
N VAL A 202 20.44 13.05 23.16
CA VAL A 202 20.85 14.35 22.63
C VAL A 202 22.11 14.77 23.35
N ASP A 203 23.11 15.09 22.54
CA ASP A 203 24.41 15.66 22.85
C ASP A 203 24.37 16.69 24.00
N GLY A 204 25.26 16.51 24.98
CA GLY A 204 25.27 17.25 26.23
C GLY A 204 26.59 17.10 27.00
N THR A 205 27.67 17.64 26.42
CA THR A 205 28.88 18.18 27.08
C THR A 205 29.74 17.27 27.99
N ASN A 206 30.96 17.04 27.52
CA ASN A 206 32.21 16.75 28.23
C ASN A 206 32.23 16.96 29.76
N TYR A 207 32.55 15.89 30.50
CA TYR A 207 33.50 15.94 31.61
C TYR A 207 34.28 14.61 31.70
N TYR A 208 35.60 14.69 31.56
CA TYR A 208 36.52 13.60 31.85
C TYR A 208 36.60 13.39 33.37
N SER A 209 36.44 12.15 33.82
CA SER A 209 37.17 11.63 34.98
C SER A 209 37.42 10.14 34.82
N HIS A 210 38.70 9.80 34.73
CA HIS A 210 39.24 8.47 34.99
C HIS A 210 38.87 8.04 36.42
N ASP A 211 38.34 6.83 36.58
CA ASP A 211 38.85 5.78 37.49
C ASP A 211 37.84 4.64 37.63
N ASP A 212 38.36 3.47 37.97
CA ASP A 212 37.70 2.20 38.33
C ASP A 212 37.26 1.25 37.21
N ALA A 213 38.27 0.55 36.71
CA ALA A 213 38.14 -0.82 36.23
C ALA A 213 38.19 -1.79 37.43
N ASP A 214 37.05 -2.33 37.86
CA ASP A 214 36.97 -3.75 38.26
C ASP A 214 35.52 -4.18 38.55
N LYS A 215 35.23 -5.45 38.21
CA LYS A 215 34.02 -6.25 38.55
C LYS A 215 32.73 -5.99 37.76
N THR A 216 32.45 -6.89 36.83
CA THR A 216 31.11 -7.49 36.72
C THR A 216 31.22 -8.91 36.15
N LYS A 217 31.11 -9.89 37.05
CA LYS A 217 30.85 -11.30 36.74
C LYS A 217 29.34 -11.55 36.80
N GLU A 218 28.88 -12.37 35.86
CA GLU A 218 27.77 -13.33 35.98
C GLU A 218 26.48 -12.87 36.67
N LEU A 219 25.49 -12.53 35.84
CA LEU A 219 24.08 -12.73 36.12
C LEU A 219 23.33 -12.76 34.76
N GLU A 220 23.50 -13.86 34.03
CA GLU A 220 22.55 -14.24 32.98
C GLU A 220 21.31 -14.81 33.67
N SER A 221 20.43 -13.93 34.14
CA SER A 221 19.04 -14.32 34.42
C SER A 221 18.31 -14.39 33.08
N GLU A 222 17.98 -15.59 32.64
CA GLU A 222 17.03 -15.84 31.56
C GLU A 222 15.68 -15.22 31.94
N SER A 223 15.48 -13.95 31.59
CA SER A 223 14.17 -13.34 31.63
C SER A 223 13.33 -13.88 30.48
N GLU A 224 12.13 -14.33 30.83
CA GLU A 224 11.11 -14.90 29.97
C GLU A 224 10.71 -13.92 28.86
N TYR A 225 11.33 -14.05 27.70
CA TYR A 225 11.14 -13.15 26.56
C TYR A 225 10.12 -13.75 25.58
N GLY A 226 8.99 -13.07 25.41
CA GLY A 226 7.90 -13.45 24.50
C GLY A 226 8.40 -13.94 23.12
N THR A 227 8.17 -15.22 22.86
CA THR A 227 8.47 -15.91 21.60
C THR A 227 7.34 -15.69 20.61
N THR A 228 7.66 -15.34 19.36
CA THR A 228 6.70 -15.48 18.25
C THR A 228 6.43 -16.97 18.08
N THR A 229 5.22 -17.38 18.41
CA THR A 229 4.79 -18.76 18.33
C THR A 229 4.15 -18.97 16.96
N LEU A 230 4.78 -19.81 16.13
CA LEU A 230 4.20 -20.24 14.86
C LEU A 230 2.97 -21.12 15.15
N TYR A 231 1.78 -20.58 14.92
CA TYR A 231 0.56 -21.36 15.04
C TYR A 231 0.21 -22.02 13.71
N TYR A 232 0.22 -23.34 13.74
CA TYR A 232 -0.43 -24.12 12.70
C TYR A 232 -1.80 -24.56 13.21
N THR A 233 -2.82 -23.82 12.82
CA THR A 233 -4.21 -24.17 13.11
C THR A 233 -4.69 -25.17 12.08
N GLY A 234 -4.41 -26.44 12.33
CA GLY A 234 -4.88 -27.50 11.44
C GLY A 234 -4.60 -28.88 12.01
N LYS A 235 -5.57 -29.44 12.74
CA LYS A 235 -5.89 -30.85 12.49
C LYS A 235 -6.39 -30.90 11.05
N ILE A 236 -5.84 -31.78 10.23
CA ILE A 236 -6.45 -32.11 8.93
C ILE A 236 -7.83 -32.65 9.27
N VAL A 237 -8.87 -31.83 9.15
CA VAL A 237 -10.24 -32.32 9.18
C VAL A 237 -10.40 -33.01 7.85
N HIS A 238 -10.11 -34.31 7.81
CA HIS A 238 -10.53 -35.11 6.68
C HIS A 238 -12.05 -34.91 6.57
N PRO A 239 -12.58 -34.52 5.39
CA PRO A 239 -14.02 -34.53 5.19
C PRO A 239 -14.45 -35.96 5.49
N LEU A 240 -15.13 -36.14 6.63
CA LEU A 240 -15.75 -37.42 6.97
C LEU A 240 -16.57 -37.79 5.74
N SER A 241 -16.26 -38.94 5.15
CA SER A 241 -17.11 -39.53 4.12
C SER A 241 -18.50 -39.64 4.71
N LEU A 242 -19.38 -38.70 4.40
CA LEU A 242 -20.80 -38.76 4.69
C LEU A 242 -21.36 -39.88 3.81
N SER A 243 -21.16 -41.12 4.24
CA SER A 243 -21.96 -42.24 3.78
C SER A 243 -23.40 -41.92 4.16
N SER A 244 -24.23 -41.77 3.15
CA SER A 244 -25.66 -41.52 3.22
C SER A 244 -26.36 -42.61 4.03
N SER A 245 -26.51 -42.40 5.34
CA SER A 245 -27.45 -43.14 6.17
C SER A 245 -27.91 -42.28 7.33
N SER A 246 -29.09 -41.67 7.14
CA SER A 246 -30.11 -41.34 8.14
C SER A 246 -29.64 -40.66 9.43
N ILE A 247 -29.63 -39.32 9.44
CA ILE A 247 -29.51 -38.51 10.68
C ILE A 247 -30.90 -37.99 11.06
N THR A 248 -31.43 -38.50 12.16
CA THR A 248 -32.42 -37.83 13.00
C THR A 248 -31.70 -37.13 14.16
N SER A 249 -32.09 -35.88 14.43
CA SER A 249 -31.88 -35.06 15.63
C SER A 249 -30.45 -34.65 16.04
N SER A 250 -30.12 -33.41 15.67
CA SER A 250 -29.47 -32.35 16.47
C SER A 250 -28.72 -32.74 17.76
N THR A 251 -27.39 -32.69 17.70
CA THR A 251 -26.51 -32.38 18.85
C THR A 251 -25.41 -31.44 18.36
N PRO A 252 -25.19 -30.28 18.99
CA PRO A 252 -24.17 -29.33 18.56
C PRO A 252 -22.77 -29.86 18.88
N LEU A 253 -21.88 -29.88 17.88
CA LEU A 253 -20.44 -30.11 18.07
C LEU A 253 -19.83 -28.92 18.82
N SER A 254 -19.67 -29.00 20.14
CA SER A 254 -18.99 -27.94 20.92
C SER A 254 -17.99 -28.42 21.98
N SER A 255 -17.56 -29.69 22.01
CA SER A 255 -16.88 -30.20 23.23
C SER A 255 -15.52 -30.89 23.13
N ASN A 256 -14.74 -30.79 22.04
CA ASN A 256 -13.42 -31.48 21.99
C ASN A 256 -12.22 -30.67 21.46
N ILE A 257 -12.25 -29.34 21.62
CA ILE A 257 -11.07 -28.46 21.39
C ILE A 257 -10.41 -28.05 22.73
N ASN A 258 -10.83 -28.60 23.86
CA ASN A 258 -10.17 -28.38 25.14
C ASN A 258 -9.13 -29.48 25.39
N ASP A 259 -7.89 -29.26 24.97
CA ASP A 259 -6.74 -29.95 25.57
C ASP A 259 -6.46 -29.25 26.91
N PRO A 260 -6.76 -29.87 28.07
CA PRO A 260 -6.62 -29.25 29.38
C PRO A 260 -5.15 -29.07 29.83
N SER A 261 -4.16 -29.37 28.98
CA SER A 261 -2.75 -29.17 29.27
C SER A 261 -2.19 -27.79 28.92
N LEU A 262 -2.98 -26.91 28.28
CA LEU A 262 -2.61 -25.52 28.01
C LEU A 262 -3.35 -24.59 29.00
N SER A 263 -2.61 -24.07 29.99
CA SER A 263 -3.14 -23.11 30.97
C SER A 263 -3.69 -21.86 30.28
N PRO A 264 -4.85 -21.32 30.68
CA PRO A 264 -5.48 -20.14 30.06
C PRO A 264 -4.70 -18.82 30.18
N ASP A 265 -3.60 -18.80 30.95
CA ASP A 265 -2.92 -17.56 31.36
C ASP A 265 -1.76 -17.11 30.45
N GLU A 266 -1.41 -17.86 29.40
CA GLU A 266 -0.54 -17.31 28.36
C GLU A 266 -1.39 -16.68 27.26
N ASN A 267 -1.56 -15.37 27.38
CA ASN A 267 -2.11 -14.47 26.35
C ASN A 267 -1.20 -14.48 25.11
N ASN A 268 -1.21 -15.62 24.43
CA ASN A 268 -0.26 -16.04 23.43
C ASN A 268 -0.54 -15.23 22.16
N ASN A 269 0.21 -14.14 21.99
CA ASN A 269 0.04 -13.18 20.90
C ASN A 269 0.35 -13.87 19.56
N LYS A 270 -0.69 -14.43 18.92
CA LYS A 270 -0.61 -15.16 17.65
C LYS A 270 -0.55 -14.15 16.51
N ASP A 271 0.65 -13.71 16.24
CA ASP A 271 0.99 -12.69 15.27
C ASP A 271 1.28 -13.26 13.86
N TYR A 272 1.45 -14.59 13.74
CA TYR A 272 1.58 -15.29 12.47
C TYR A 272 0.87 -16.67 12.49
N ILE A 273 -0.04 -16.88 11.54
CA ILE A 273 -0.92 -18.05 11.45
C ILE A 273 -0.82 -18.65 10.05
N LEU A 274 -0.53 -19.94 9.95
CA LEU A 274 -0.54 -20.69 8.69
C LEU A 274 -1.74 -21.65 8.65
N VAL A 275 -2.59 -21.50 7.65
CA VAL A 275 -3.92 -22.10 7.56
C VAL A 275 -4.00 -23.05 6.36
N PRO A 276 -4.02 -24.38 6.59
CA PRO A 276 -4.20 -25.36 5.52
C PRO A 276 -5.68 -25.46 5.11
N ALA A 277 -6.05 -24.90 3.96
CA ALA A 277 -7.42 -24.93 3.47
C ALA A 277 -7.52 -24.83 1.94
N ASP A 278 -8.60 -25.37 1.38
CA ASP A 278 -8.96 -25.19 -0.03
C ASP A 278 -9.76 -23.89 -0.19
N LEU A 279 -9.26 -22.97 -1.02
CA LEU A 279 -9.91 -21.69 -1.29
C LEU A 279 -11.24 -21.83 -2.04
N ASN A 280 -11.53 -23.00 -2.64
CA ASN A 280 -12.85 -23.29 -3.22
C ASN A 280 -13.93 -23.56 -2.16
N ASP A 281 -13.53 -23.90 -0.93
CA ASP A 281 -14.43 -24.23 0.18
C ASP A 281 -14.42 -23.12 1.26
N THR A 282 -15.14 -22.04 0.96
CA THR A 282 -15.30 -20.89 1.86
C THR A 282 -15.95 -21.25 3.19
N SER A 283 -16.74 -22.33 3.26
CA SER A 283 -17.37 -22.78 4.49
C SER A 283 -16.32 -23.35 5.45
N THR A 284 -15.42 -24.18 4.94
CA THR A 284 -14.29 -24.70 5.72
C THR A 284 -13.33 -23.58 6.13
N LEU A 285 -13.08 -22.60 5.26
CA LEU A 285 -12.28 -21.42 5.61
C LEU A 285 -12.87 -20.65 6.80
N GLU A 286 -14.18 -20.40 6.80
CA GLU A 286 -14.88 -19.69 7.88
C GLU A 286 -14.69 -20.40 9.23
N VAL A 287 -14.85 -21.72 9.24
CA VAL A 287 -14.66 -22.55 10.45
C VAL A 287 -13.20 -22.54 10.93
N ILE A 288 -12.23 -22.71 10.03
CA ILE A 288 -10.81 -22.81 10.42
C ILE A 288 -10.27 -21.47 10.90
N LEU A 289 -10.68 -20.36 10.28
CA LEU A 289 -10.27 -19.02 10.68
C LEU A 289 -10.95 -18.56 11.97
N GLY A 290 -11.94 -19.31 12.47
CA GLY A 290 -12.66 -18.98 13.70
C GLY A 290 -13.44 -17.67 13.59
N ILE A 291 -13.93 -17.35 12.38
CA ILE A 291 -14.74 -16.16 12.10
C ILE A 291 -16.14 -16.45 12.63
N ASN A 292 -16.30 -16.38 13.95
CA ASN A 292 -17.54 -16.70 14.67
C ASN A 292 -18.41 -15.47 14.94
N GLY A 293 -18.11 -14.31 14.32
CA GLY A 293 -18.98 -13.14 14.30
C GLY A 293 -18.74 -12.08 15.37
N GLU A 294 -18.11 -12.41 16.51
CA GLU A 294 -17.97 -11.49 17.66
C GLU A 294 -16.62 -10.74 17.75
N ASP A 295 -15.55 -11.26 17.15
CA ASP A 295 -14.20 -10.63 17.13
C ASP A 295 -13.80 -10.08 15.74
N ASP A 296 -14.79 -9.77 14.91
CA ASP A 296 -14.62 -9.51 13.47
C ASP A 296 -14.28 -8.06 13.09
N ASP A 297 -14.22 -7.13 14.06
CA ASP A 297 -13.98 -5.70 13.81
C ASP A 297 -12.48 -5.35 13.71
N ILE A 298 -11.69 -6.25 13.13
CA ILE A 298 -10.25 -6.02 12.90
C ILE A 298 -10.07 -5.56 11.46
N PRO A 299 -9.49 -4.36 11.22
CA PRO A 299 -9.16 -3.94 9.88
C PRO A 299 -8.25 -4.96 9.20
N THR A 300 -8.70 -5.43 8.04
CA THR A 300 -8.10 -6.58 7.36
C THR A 300 -7.72 -6.20 5.93
N LEU A 301 -6.46 -6.47 5.58
CA LEU A 301 -5.97 -6.44 4.21
C LEU A 301 -5.90 -7.87 3.66
N VAL A 302 -6.72 -8.19 2.69
CA VAL A 302 -6.66 -9.47 1.96
C VAL A 302 -5.78 -9.30 0.73
N ILE A 303 -4.86 -10.24 0.48
CA ILE A 303 -3.93 -10.21 -0.65
C ILE A 303 -4.07 -11.52 -1.44
N SER A 304 -4.26 -11.39 -2.75
CA SER A 304 -4.23 -12.48 -3.72
C SER A 304 -3.20 -12.17 -4.82
N GLU A 305 -2.05 -12.84 -4.79
CA GLU A 305 -1.00 -12.67 -5.81
C GLU A 305 -0.97 -13.90 -6.74
N LEU A 306 -1.60 -13.78 -7.92
CA LEU A 306 -1.71 -14.85 -8.92
C LEU A 306 -2.38 -16.10 -8.39
N VAL A 307 -3.54 -15.96 -7.75
CA VAL A 307 -4.26 -17.07 -7.12
C VAL A 307 -5.64 -17.25 -7.72
N LEU A 308 -6.39 -16.15 -7.89
CA LEU A 308 -7.74 -16.19 -8.44
C LEU A 308 -7.74 -16.74 -9.86
N CYS A 309 -6.64 -16.60 -10.60
CA CYS A 309 -6.53 -17.17 -11.93
C CYS A 309 -6.49 -18.70 -12.00
N TYR A 310 -6.33 -19.39 -10.87
CA TYR A 310 -6.38 -20.85 -10.78
C TYR A 310 -7.72 -21.39 -10.28
N LEU A 311 -8.63 -20.51 -9.88
CA LEU A 311 -9.96 -20.88 -9.41
C LEU A 311 -10.96 -20.79 -10.57
N PRO A 312 -11.91 -21.74 -10.68
CA PRO A 312 -13.03 -21.60 -11.59
C PRO A 312 -13.78 -20.27 -11.36
N PRO A 313 -14.33 -19.61 -12.39
CA PRO A 313 -14.99 -18.32 -12.22
C PRO A 313 -16.05 -18.29 -11.11
N PRO A 314 -16.93 -19.30 -10.94
CA PRO A 314 -17.89 -19.33 -9.84
C PRO A 314 -17.24 -19.38 -8.45
N SER A 315 -16.10 -20.08 -8.32
CA SER A 315 -15.33 -20.13 -7.08
C SER A 315 -14.66 -18.78 -6.79
N THR A 316 -14.08 -18.13 -7.80
CA THR A 316 -13.50 -16.79 -7.69
C THR A 316 -14.55 -15.79 -7.22
N ASP A 317 -15.73 -15.77 -7.85
CA ASP A 317 -16.80 -14.85 -7.49
C ASP A 317 -17.32 -15.10 -6.06
N ARG A 318 -17.44 -16.38 -5.66
CA ARG A 318 -17.80 -16.78 -4.29
C ARG A 318 -16.74 -16.33 -3.27
N LEU A 319 -15.46 -16.55 -3.56
CA LEU A 319 -14.35 -16.21 -2.67
C LEU A 319 -14.22 -14.69 -2.50
N LEU A 320 -14.32 -13.92 -3.58
CA LEU A 320 -14.32 -12.45 -3.52
C LEU A 320 -15.47 -11.93 -2.65
N LYS A 321 -16.68 -12.47 -2.86
CA LYS A 321 -17.86 -12.11 -2.06
C LYS A 321 -17.67 -12.47 -0.59
N TRP A 322 -17.15 -13.66 -0.31
CA TRP A 322 -16.83 -14.10 1.04
C TRP A 322 -15.78 -13.20 1.71
N CYS A 323 -14.74 -12.79 0.99
CA CYS A 323 -13.75 -11.84 1.52
C CYS A 323 -14.41 -10.51 1.91
N SER A 324 -15.26 -9.95 1.06
CA SER A 324 -16.00 -8.72 1.36
C SER A 324 -16.91 -8.89 2.58
N ASP A 325 -17.70 -9.98 2.64
CA ASP A 325 -18.70 -10.18 3.69
C ASP A 325 -18.10 -10.61 5.04
N ARG A 326 -16.95 -11.29 5.05
CA ARG A 326 -16.38 -11.95 6.25
C ARG A 326 -15.07 -11.36 6.72
N LEU A 327 -14.12 -11.11 5.82
CA LEU A 327 -12.79 -10.61 6.19
C LEU A 327 -12.74 -9.08 6.21
N CYS A 328 -13.32 -8.45 5.19
CA CYS A 328 -13.24 -7.02 4.99
C CYS A 328 -14.48 -6.30 5.54
N ARG A 329 -14.86 -6.56 6.79
CA ARG A 329 -16.09 -5.99 7.39
C ARG A 329 -15.94 -4.55 7.86
N THR A 330 -14.74 -4.13 8.23
CA THR A 330 -14.49 -2.74 8.65
C THR A 330 -14.39 -1.79 7.45
N PRO A 331 -14.79 -0.51 7.57
CA PRO A 331 -14.66 0.47 6.49
C PRO A 331 -13.23 0.66 5.99
N ASP A 332 -12.25 0.38 6.85
CA ASP A 332 -10.82 0.52 6.58
C ASP A 332 -10.15 -0.84 6.30
N SER A 333 -10.92 -1.80 5.79
CA SER A 333 -10.46 -3.06 5.22
C SER A 333 -10.39 -2.99 3.69
N ALA A 334 -9.51 -3.81 3.10
CA ALA A 334 -9.35 -3.86 1.66
C ALA A 334 -8.95 -5.25 1.16
N LEU A 335 -9.21 -5.53 -0.12
CA LEU A 335 -8.68 -6.64 -0.88
C LEU A 335 -7.77 -6.11 -1.99
N ILE A 336 -6.58 -6.67 -2.10
CA ILE A 336 -5.64 -6.43 -3.19
C ILE A 336 -5.51 -7.73 -3.99
N SER A 337 -5.74 -7.67 -5.30
CA SER A 337 -5.42 -8.79 -6.17
C SER A 337 -4.55 -8.38 -7.34
N LEU A 338 -3.51 -9.18 -7.58
CA LEU A 338 -2.62 -9.07 -8.71
C LEU A 338 -2.77 -10.33 -9.56
N GLU A 339 -3.39 -10.18 -10.71
CA GLU A 339 -3.83 -11.31 -11.53
C GLU A 339 -3.47 -11.07 -13.00
N PRO A 340 -3.32 -12.13 -13.82
CA PRO A 340 -3.18 -11.98 -15.26
C PRO A 340 -4.49 -11.49 -15.88
N LEU A 341 -4.37 -10.66 -16.91
CA LEU A 341 -5.50 -10.18 -17.70
C LEU A 341 -5.68 -11.07 -18.94
N GLY A 342 -6.91 -11.51 -19.17
CA GLY A 342 -7.28 -12.30 -20.34
C GLY A 342 -7.36 -11.45 -21.59
N PHE A 343 -7.65 -12.10 -22.71
CA PHE A 343 -7.98 -11.43 -23.97
C PHE A 343 -9.47 -11.59 -24.26
N ASP A 344 -10.08 -10.60 -24.91
CA ASP A 344 -11.50 -10.65 -25.23
C ASP A 344 -11.72 -11.43 -26.55
N ASN A 345 -12.47 -12.52 -26.50
CA ASN A 345 -12.82 -13.29 -27.70
C ASN A 345 -13.93 -12.62 -28.52
N SER A 346 -14.71 -11.70 -27.93
CA SER A 346 -15.86 -11.09 -28.60
C SER A 346 -15.45 -10.25 -29.80
N THR A 347 -14.28 -9.60 -29.74
CA THR A 347 -13.67 -8.86 -30.86
C THR A 347 -13.39 -9.74 -32.07
N MET A 348 -13.14 -11.04 -31.88
CA MET A 348 -12.95 -11.98 -33.00
C MET A 348 -14.27 -12.37 -33.66
N THR A 349 -15.37 -12.35 -32.91
CA THR A 349 -16.69 -12.80 -33.41
C THR A 349 -17.50 -11.68 -34.07
N SER A 350 -17.27 -10.42 -33.69
CA SER A 350 -18.04 -9.27 -34.19
C SER A 350 -17.69 -8.82 -35.61
N SER A 351 -16.60 -9.32 -36.22
CA SER A 351 -16.21 -8.99 -37.60
C SER A 351 -16.87 -9.88 -38.67
N THR A 352 -17.84 -10.73 -38.29
CA THR A 352 -18.40 -11.76 -39.17
C THR A 352 -19.52 -11.28 -40.10
N THR A 353 -19.88 -9.98 -40.12
CA THR A 353 -20.72 -9.41 -41.19
C THR A 353 -19.87 -9.10 -42.43
N ARG A 354 -19.19 -10.12 -42.96
CA ARG A 354 -18.48 -10.03 -44.24
C ARG A 354 -19.37 -10.44 -45.39
N THR A 355 -19.69 -9.45 -46.20
CA THR A 355 -19.93 -9.61 -47.63
C THR A 355 -18.79 -10.41 -48.25
N SER A 356 -19.15 -11.52 -48.89
CA SER A 356 -18.27 -12.46 -49.59
C SER A 356 -17.30 -11.75 -50.54
N GLY A 357 -16.01 -11.68 -50.21
CA GLY A 357 -15.01 -11.19 -51.17
C GLY A 357 -13.61 -10.97 -50.60
N ASP A 358 -13.48 -10.30 -49.46
CA ASP A 358 -12.18 -9.84 -48.97
C ASP A 358 -11.71 -10.60 -47.72
N ASP A 359 -10.66 -11.39 -47.90
CA ASP A 359 -9.94 -12.16 -46.86
C ASP A 359 -9.02 -11.28 -46.02
N ASP A 360 -9.49 -10.10 -45.61
CA ASP A 360 -8.71 -9.19 -44.77
C ASP A 360 -8.60 -9.81 -43.37
N GLY A 361 -7.49 -10.48 -43.02
CA GLY A 361 -7.35 -11.17 -41.74
C GLY A 361 -7.75 -10.32 -40.51
N ILE A 362 -8.30 -10.94 -39.47
CA ILE A 362 -8.64 -10.27 -38.21
C ILE A 362 -7.38 -9.59 -37.66
N ILE A 363 -7.37 -8.25 -37.60
CA ILE A 363 -6.25 -7.49 -37.05
C ILE A 363 -6.32 -7.58 -35.52
N ILE A 364 -5.42 -8.37 -34.93
CA ILE A 364 -5.24 -8.47 -33.48
C ILE A 364 -4.22 -7.42 -33.05
N SER A 365 -4.50 -6.69 -31.98
CA SER A 365 -3.50 -5.78 -31.40
C SER A 365 -2.27 -6.56 -30.92
N VAL A 366 -1.09 -5.93 -30.92
CA VAL A 366 0.14 -6.57 -30.40
C VAL A 366 -0.04 -7.00 -28.93
N GLU A 367 -0.77 -6.20 -28.16
CA GLU A 367 -1.09 -6.45 -26.76
C GLU A 367 -1.99 -7.67 -26.58
N ASP A 368 -3.07 -7.79 -27.36
CA ASP A 368 -3.97 -8.95 -27.29
C ASP A 368 -3.30 -10.22 -27.82
N GLY A 369 -2.46 -10.09 -28.86
CA GLY A 369 -1.62 -11.18 -29.34
C GLY A 369 -0.67 -11.69 -28.25
N TYR A 370 0.00 -10.78 -27.55
CA TYR A 370 0.87 -11.11 -26.42
C TYR A 370 0.09 -11.78 -25.28
N ARG A 371 -1.07 -11.24 -24.89
CA ARG A 371 -1.92 -11.81 -23.83
C ARG A 371 -2.40 -13.21 -24.18
N ARG A 372 -2.86 -13.43 -25.42
CA ARG A 372 -3.29 -14.74 -25.91
C ARG A 372 -2.15 -15.76 -25.80
N ASP A 373 -0.98 -15.42 -26.33
CA ASP A 373 0.20 -16.29 -26.29
C ASP A 373 0.67 -16.56 -24.86
N TYR A 374 0.59 -15.55 -23.99
CA TYR A 374 0.90 -15.68 -22.56
C TYR A 374 -0.06 -16.65 -21.87
N CYS A 375 -1.38 -16.46 -22.03
CA CYS A 375 -2.41 -17.33 -21.47
C CYS A 375 -2.24 -18.78 -21.95
N GLN A 376 -1.96 -18.97 -23.25
CA GLN A 376 -1.75 -20.30 -23.84
C GLN A 376 -0.53 -20.99 -23.24
N LYS A 377 0.61 -20.30 -23.15
CA LYS A 377 1.84 -20.86 -22.55
C LYS A 377 1.64 -21.26 -21.08
N PHE A 378 0.80 -20.51 -20.37
CA PHE A 378 0.48 -20.78 -18.98
C PHE A 378 -0.42 -22.01 -18.83
N ASP A 379 -1.49 -22.10 -19.63
CA ASP A 379 -2.35 -23.27 -19.69
C ASP A 379 -1.57 -24.53 -20.09
N ASP A 380 -0.68 -24.44 -21.08
CA ASP A 380 0.20 -25.54 -21.47
C ASP A 380 1.13 -25.97 -20.32
N LYS A 381 1.62 -25.01 -19.51
CA LYS A 381 2.43 -25.30 -18.31
C LYS A 381 1.62 -26.06 -17.27
N MET A 382 0.36 -25.69 -17.05
CA MET A 382 -0.54 -26.37 -16.11
C MET A 382 -0.89 -27.78 -16.60
N LYS A 383 -1.16 -27.95 -17.90
CA LYS A 383 -1.44 -29.26 -18.50
C LYS A 383 -0.26 -30.23 -18.39
N ARG A 384 0.98 -29.77 -18.59
CA ARG A 384 2.20 -30.61 -18.42
C ARG A 384 2.38 -31.15 -17.00
N GLY A 385 1.79 -30.50 -16.00
CA GLY A 385 1.87 -30.91 -14.60
C GLY A 385 0.99 -32.12 -14.25
N LYS A 386 -0.02 -32.44 -15.08
CA LYS A 386 -0.89 -33.60 -14.87
C LYS A 386 -0.21 -34.84 -15.43
N SER A 387 0.24 -35.73 -14.55
CA SER A 387 0.71 -37.07 -14.94
C SER A 387 -0.44 -37.82 -15.61
N THR A 388 -0.42 -37.95 -16.94
CA THR A 388 -1.40 -38.68 -17.76
C THR A 388 -1.38 -40.20 -17.58
N LYS A 389 -0.88 -40.69 -16.44
CA LYS A 389 -0.83 -42.13 -16.15
C LYS A 389 -2.26 -42.66 -15.94
N GLY A 390 -2.88 -43.12 -17.01
CA GLY A 390 -4.03 -44.03 -16.97
C GLY A 390 -5.39 -43.49 -17.39
N ILE A 391 -5.49 -42.29 -17.98
CA ILE A 391 -6.78 -41.78 -18.50
C ILE A 391 -6.72 -41.71 -20.03
N ASP A 392 -7.65 -42.40 -20.70
CA ASP A 392 -7.76 -42.44 -22.16
C ASP A 392 -7.90 -41.02 -22.74
N ALA A 393 -7.00 -40.67 -23.65
CA ALA A 393 -6.95 -39.36 -24.31
C ALA A 393 -8.25 -38.98 -25.04
N ASN A 394 -9.09 -39.97 -25.39
CA ASN A 394 -10.34 -39.78 -26.10
C ASN A 394 -11.53 -39.37 -25.21
N GLN A 395 -11.43 -39.47 -23.88
CA GLN A 395 -12.51 -39.02 -22.97
C GLN A 395 -12.32 -37.59 -22.44
N LEU A 396 -11.17 -36.95 -22.66
CA LEU A 396 -10.89 -35.60 -22.15
C LEU A 396 -11.19 -34.45 -23.13
N SER A 397 -11.56 -34.72 -24.38
CA SER A 397 -11.53 -33.71 -25.43
C SER A 397 -12.75 -32.77 -25.49
N SER A 398 -13.78 -32.93 -24.65
CA SER A 398 -15.04 -32.19 -24.84
C SER A 398 -15.51 -31.30 -23.69
N SER A 399 -14.89 -31.29 -22.50
CA SER A 399 -15.47 -30.49 -21.40
C SER A 399 -14.53 -30.04 -20.27
N PHE A 400 -13.22 -30.28 -20.34
CA PHE A 400 -12.34 -29.73 -19.30
C PHE A 400 -12.03 -28.26 -19.61
N ASP A 401 -12.84 -27.40 -19.01
CA ASP A 401 -12.55 -25.99 -18.74
C ASP A 401 -11.06 -25.81 -18.43
N SER A 402 -10.41 -24.89 -19.15
CA SER A 402 -9.03 -24.45 -18.90
C SER A 402 -8.79 -24.31 -17.40
N LEU A 403 -7.72 -24.86 -16.83
CA LEU A 403 -7.40 -24.67 -15.40
C LEU A 403 -6.97 -23.23 -15.08
N PHE A 404 -6.80 -22.41 -16.11
CA PHE A 404 -6.38 -21.03 -16.00
C PHE A 404 -7.52 -20.13 -16.47
N HIS A 405 -7.98 -19.28 -15.55
CA HIS A 405 -9.11 -18.37 -15.75
C HIS A 405 -8.68 -16.95 -15.36
N PRO A 406 -8.15 -16.15 -16.30
CA PRO A 406 -7.85 -14.74 -16.02
C PRO A 406 -9.04 -14.05 -15.34
N ILE A 407 -8.77 -13.19 -14.35
CA ILE A 407 -9.82 -12.60 -13.51
C ILE A 407 -10.85 -11.80 -14.33
N GLY A 408 -10.42 -11.25 -15.46
CA GLY A 408 -11.23 -10.60 -16.48
C GLY A 408 -10.41 -10.34 -17.74
N THR A 409 -11.05 -9.81 -18.79
CA THR A 409 -10.40 -9.51 -20.09
C THR A 409 -10.09 -8.02 -20.28
N SER A 410 -10.54 -7.15 -19.36
CA SER A 410 -10.22 -5.73 -19.35
C SER A 410 -10.20 -5.22 -17.91
N ILE A 411 -9.54 -4.08 -17.68
CA ILE A 411 -9.46 -3.44 -16.37
C ILE A 411 -10.87 -3.11 -15.84
N GLU A 412 -11.77 -2.63 -16.72
CA GLU A 412 -13.14 -2.25 -16.39
C GLU A 412 -13.98 -3.46 -15.97
N LYS A 413 -13.83 -4.60 -16.67
CA LYS A 413 -14.51 -5.85 -16.31
C LYS A 413 -14.03 -6.36 -14.95
N VAL A 414 -12.74 -6.20 -14.63
CA VAL A 414 -12.19 -6.57 -13.32
C VAL A 414 -12.73 -5.65 -12.23
N SER A 415 -12.70 -4.33 -12.41
CA SER A 415 -13.31 -3.38 -11.48
C SER A 415 -14.80 -3.68 -11.26
N CYS A 416 -15.54 -4.01 -12.32
CA CYS A 416 -16.95 -4.41 -12.22
C CYS A 416 -17.13 -5.71 -11.42
N LYS A 417 -16.25 -6.71 -11.62
CA LYS A 417 -16.28 -7.95 -10.84
C LYS A 417 -16.02 -7.70 -9.36
N ILE A 418 -15.04 -6.87 -9.01
CA ILE A 418 -14.76 -6.49 -7.61
C ILE A 418 -15.98 -5.81 -6.98
N ARG A 419 -16.61 -4.84 -7.65
CA ARG A 419 -17.83 -4.17 -7.14
C ARG A 419 -19.02 -5.13 -6.98
N LYS A 420 -19.22 -6.06 -7.94
CA LYS A 420 -20.24 -7.11 -7.82
C LYS A 420 -20.04 -8.03 -6.62
N ALA A 421 -18.80 -8.14 -6.13
CA ALA A 421 -18.47 -8.87 -4.91
C ALA A 421 -18.75 -8.09 -3.61
N ARG A 422 -19.44 -6.93 -3.69
CA ARG A 422 -19.86 -6.05 -2.59
C ARG A 422 -18.78 -5.15 -1.99
N PHE A 423 -17.64 -5.03 -2.65
CA PHE A 423 -16.73 -3.93 -2.36
C PHE A 423 -17.33 -2.60 -2.87
N SER A 424 -16.92 -1.49 -2.24
CA SER A 424 -17.36 -0.13 -2.54
C SER A 424 -17.21 0.24 -4.02
N GLU A 425 -18.04 1.18 -4.50
CA GLU A 425 -17.91 1.81 -5.82
C GLU A 425 -16.56 2.52 -6.04
N ALA A 426 -15.85 2.88 -4.96
CA ALA A 426 -14.49 3.40 -5.02
C ALA A 426 -13.43 2.33 -5.34
N SER A 427 -13.83 1.05 -5.42
CA SER A 427 -12.94 -0.04 -5.81
C SER A 427 -12.51 0.09 -7.27
N SER A 428 -11.24 -0.21 -7.54
CA SER A 428 -10.65 0.03 -8.85
C SER A 428 -9.65 -1.04 -9.25
N ALA A 429 -9.29 -1.02 -10.52
CA ALA A 429 -8.23 -1.81 -11.09
C ALA A 429 -7.39 -0.95 -12.03
N THR A 430 -6.14 -1.32 -12.22
CA THR A 430 -5.22 -0.71 -13.17
C THR A 430 -4.19 -1.74 -13.64
N SER A 431 -3.32 -1.37 -14.57
CA SER A 431 -2.21 -2.24 -14.98
C SER A 431 -1.12 -2.31 -13.91
N LEU A 432 -0.44 -3.45 -13.80
CA LEU A 432 0.69 -3.61 -12.87
C LEU A 432 1.79 -2.55 -13.12
N GLY A 433 2.03 -2.19 -14.38
CA GLY A 433 3.06 -1.20 -14.73
C GLY A 433 2.80 0.17 -14.11
N VAL A 434 1.53 0.60 -14.01
CA VAL A 434 1.15 1.85 -13.35
C VAL A 434 1.43 1.77 -11.85
N VAL A 435 1.01 0.69 -11.18
CA VAL A 435 1.22 0.52 -9.73
C VAL A 435 2.70 0.42 -9.39
N ALA A 436 3.47 -0.39 -10.12
CA ALA A 436 4.90 -0.55 -9.88
C ALA A 436 5.67 0.77 -10.05
N SER A 437 5.29 1.58 -11.04
CA SER A 437 5.90 2.89 -11.25
C SER A 437 5.56 3.88 -10.13
N ILE A 438 4.33 3.81 -9.59
CA ILE A 438 3.91 4.60 -8.42
C ILE A 438 4.67 4.14 -7.18
N ALA A 439 4.73 2.84 -6.92
CA ALA A 439 5.45 2.27 -5.78
C ALA A 439 6.95 2.62 -5.82
N ALA A 440 7.57 2.60 -7.01
CA ALA A 440 8.96 3.03 -7.18
C ALA A 440 9.15 4.53 -6.91
N ALA A 441 8.19 5.37 -7.33
CA ALA A 441 8.20 6.80 -7.00
C ALA A 441 8.06 7.03 -5.49
N ALA A 442 7.19 6.29 -4.80
CA ALA A 442 7.02 6.37 -3.36
C ALA A 442 8.29 5.94 -2.61
N ALA A 443 8.91 4.85 -3.06
CA ALA A 443 10.19 4.38 -2.53
C ALA A 443 11.31 5.43 -2.70
N ALA A 444 11.38 6.06 -3.87
CA ALA A 444 12.35 7.12 -4.14
C ALA A 444 12.08 8.40 -3.32
N ALA A 445 10.82 8.71 -2.98
CA ALA A 445 10.47 9.86 -2.15
C ALA A 445 10.76 9.63 -0.66
N SER A 446 10.65 8.39 -0.17
CA SER A 446 10.92 8.04 1.23
C SER A 446 12.42 7.99 1.56
N THR A 447 13.26 7.72 0.56
CA THR A 447 14.70 7.58 0.76
C THR A 447 15.45 8.86 0.42
N ASN A 448 16.21 9.38 1.38
CA ASN A 448 17.35 10.28 1.06
C ASN A 448 18.45 9.55 0.27
N SER A 449 18.38 8.20 0.20
CA SER A 449 19.30 7.34 -0.53
C SER A 449 18.78 7.07 -1.96
N LYS A 450 19.69 6.84 -2.90
CA LYS A 450 19.35 6.44 -4.28
C LYS A 450 18.82 5.00 -4.29
N SER A 451 17.55 4.81 -3.94
CA SER A 451 16.91 3.49 -4.01
C SER A 451 16.96 2.95 -5.44
N LYS A 452 17.34 1.68 -5.62
CA LYS A 452 17.47 1.03 -6.94
C LYS A 452 16.24 0.22 -7.32
N THR A 453 15.11 0.45 -6.65
CA THR A 453 13.90 -0.37 -6.68
C THR A 453 13.48 -0.88 -8.06
N LEU A 454 13.64 -0.08 -9.13
CA LEU A 454 13.44 -0.52 -10.53
C LEU A 454 14.51 0.02 -11.50
N ILE A 455 15.67 0.44 -11.01
CA ILE A 455 16.79 0.80 -11.90
C ILE A 455 17.36 -0.50 -12.41
N CYS A 456 17.13 -0.82 -13.69
CA CYS A 456 17.57 -2.08 -14.27
C CYS A 456 19.09 -2.24 -14.10
N PRO A 457 19.56 -3.19 -13.27
CA PRO A 457 20.98 -3.38 -13.01
C PRO A 457 21.66 -4.21 -14.12
N GLU A 458 20.85 -4.81 -15.00
CA GLU A 458 21.28 -5.68 -16.09
C GLU A 458 21.15 -4.93 -17.43
N ILE A 459 21.89 -5.37 -18.45
CA ILE A 459 21.67 -4.86 -19.82
C ILE A 459 20.27 -5.32 -20.26
N PHE A 460 19.41 -4.36 -20.59
CA PHE A 460 18.03 -4.61 -20.92
C PHE A 460 17.60 -3.82 -22.16
N ASP A 461 17.37 -4.53 -23.26
CA ASP A 461 16.91 -3.99 -24.54
C ASP A 461 15.43 -4.30 -24.84
N GLU A 462 14.80 -5.16 -24.04
CA GLU A 462 13.41 -5.62 -24.23
C GLU A 462 12.35 -4.72 -23.55
N HIS A 463 12.53 -3.40 -23.56
CA HIS A 463 11.61 -2.46 -22.89
C HIS A 463 10.16 -2.60 -23.39
N ALA A 464 9.96 -2.77 -24.70
CA ALA A 464 8.64 -2.98 -25.28
C ALA A 464 7.99 -4.28 -24.76
N ALA A 465 8.77 -5.36 -24.61
CA ALA A 465 8.27 -6.61 -24.07
C ALA A 465 7.92 -6.48 -22.58
N LEU A 466 8.68 -5.69 -21.80
CA LEU A 466 8.35 -5.40 -20.40
C LEU A 466 7.04 -4.62 -20.30
N VAL A 467 6.83 -3.60 -21.14
CA VAL A 467 5.58 -2.85 -21.16
C VAL A 467 4.39 -3.78 -21.45
N LEU A 468 4.47 -4.59 -22.51
CA LEU A 468 3.44 -5.58 -22.84
C LEU A 468 3.23 -6.59 -21.71
N HIS A 469 4.31 -7.05 -21.09
CA HIS A 469 4.25 -7.97 -19.95
C HIS A 469 3.48 -7.34 -18.78
N LEU A 470 3.86 -6.13 -18.36
CA LEU A 470 3.23 -5.43 -17.23
C LEU A 470 1.78 -5.00 -17.51
N GLN A 471 1.43 -4.74 -18.77
CA GLN A 471 0.05 -4.48 -19.21
C GLN A 471 -0.81 -5.76 -19.30
N SER A 472 -0.18 -6.93 -19.30
CA SER A 472 -0.86 -8.23 -19.24
C SER A 472 -1.21 -8.67 -17.82
N TYR A 473 -0.89 -7.85 -16.81
CA TYR A 473 -1.34 -8.03 -15.43
C TYR A 473 -2.24 -6.88 -15.02
N VAL A 474 -3.25 -7.22 -14.24
CA VAL A 474 -4.14 -6.29 -13.58
C VAL A 474 -3.86 -6.31 -12.09
N PHE A 475 -3.78 -5.12 -11.52
CA PHE A 475 -3.72 -4.89 -10.09
C PHE A 475 -5.04 -4.24 -9.68
N SER A 476 -5.81 -4.89 -8.79
CA SER A 476 -7.11 -4.40 -8.34
C SER A 476 -7.18 -4.25 -6.82
N CYS A 477 -7.99 -3.30 -6.39
CA CYS A 477 -8.14 -2.78 -5.04
C CYS A 477 -9.64 -2.74 -4.72
N GLY A 478 -10.13 -3.71 -3.94
CA GLY A 478 -11.49 -3.78 -3.42
C GLY A 478 -11.55 -3.11 -2.05
N LEU A 479 -12.15 -1.93 -1.96
CA LEU A 479 -12.29 -1.19 -0.70
C LEU A 479 -13.63 -1.52 -0.06
N THR A 480 -13.71 -1.66 1.27
CA THR A 480 -15.00 -1.82 1.94
C THR A 480 -15.69 -0.48 2.16
N GLY A 481 -14.96 0.53 2.63
CA GLY A 481 -15.48 1.87 2.89
C GLY A 481 -15.08 2.91 1.85
N ASN A 482 -15.69 4.09 1.98
CA ASN A 482 -15.42 5.27 1.15
C ASN A 482 -14.46 6.26 1.82
N ASN A 483 -13.61 5.79 2.74
CA ASN A 483 -12.67 6.66 3.43
C ASN A 483 -11.64 7.24 2.42
N PRO A 484 -11.64 8.55 2.16
CA PRO A 484 -10.82 9.11 1.09
C PRO A 484 -9.33 8.97 1.38
N LEU A 485 -8.90 9.09 2.65
CA LEU A 485 -7.50 8.93 3.02
C LEU A 485 -7.03 7.49 2.78
N PHE A 486 -7.81 6.52 3.25
CA PHE A 486 -7.51 5.11 3.06
C PHE A 486 -7.36 4.77 1.57
N ARG A 487 -8.33 5.22 0.75
CA ARG A 487 -8.31 5.09 -0.71
C ARG A 487 -7.07 5.71 -1.33
N ARG A 488 -6.68 6.93 -0.95
CA ARG A 488 -5.51 7.63 -1.52
C ARG A 488 -4.20 6.89 -1.25
N LEU A 489 -4.07 6.26 -0.08
CA LEU A 489 -2.86 5.53 0.30
C LEU A 489 -2.77 4.18 -0.40
N LEU A 490 -3.88 3.43 -0.45
CA LEU A 490 -3.92 2.09 -1.04
C LEU A 490 -4.01 2.09 -2.56
N CYS A 491 -4.85 2.96 -3.13
CA CYS A 491 -5.11 3.04 -4.57
C CYS A 491 -4.73 4.43 -5.14
N PRO A 492 -3.49 4.92 -4.96
CA PRO A 492 -3.07 6.27 -5.40
C PRO A 492 -3.23 6.50 -6.90
N TRP A 493 -3.22 5.44 -7.73
CA TRP A 493 -3.36 5.51 -9.18
C TRP A 493 -4.72 6.01 -9.67
N GLU A 494 -5.75 6.01 -8.81
CA GLU A 494 -7.04 6.57 -9.17
C GLU A 494 -7.03 8.09 -9.23
N GLN A 495 -6.02 8.72 -8.64
CA GLN A 495 -5.92 10.17 -8.66
C GLN A 495 -5.41 10.67 -10.01
N PRO A 496 -6.02 11.72 -10.56
CA PRO A 496 -5.42 12.47 -11.66
C PRO A 496 -4.01 12.91 -11.27
N ASN A 497 -3.04 12.64 -12.15
CA ASN A 497 -1.62 12.95 -11.91
C ASN A 497 -0.99 12.23 -10.69
N ALA A 498 -1.47 11.02 -10.35
CA ALA A 498 -0.94 10.18 -9.27
C ALA A 498 0.61 10.13 -9.21
N PHE A 499 1.26 10.08 -10.38
CA PHE A 499 2.73 10.10 -10.46
C PHE A 499 3.36 11.37 -9.89
N ALA A 500 2.83 12.55 -10.23
CA ALA A 500 3.34 13.81 -9.71
C ALA A 500 3.08 13.93 -8.21
N PHE A 501 1.92 13.45 -7.74
CA PHE A 501 1.59 13.37 -6.32
C PHE A 501 2.62 12.53 -5.56
N VAL A 502 2.80 11.28 -5.97
CA VAL A 502 3.65 10.34 -5.25
C VAL A 502 5.13 10.75 -5.30
N ARG A 503 5.60 11.31 -6.42
CA ARG A 503 6.97 11.85 -6.51
C ARG A 503 7.18 13.10 -5.66
N ALA A 504 6.14 13.90 -5.44
CA ALA A 504 6.16 14.98 -4.46
C ALA A 504 6.05 14.47 -3.01
N GLY A 505 6.02 13.14 -2.80
CA GLY A 505 5.88 12.49 -1.50
C GLY A 505 4.44 12.50 -0.98
N LEU A 506 3.45 12.86 -1.79
CA LEU A 506 2.05 12.99 -1.36
C LEU A 506 1.27 11.65 -1.45
N PRO A 507 0.38 11.37 -0.48
CA PRO A 507 0.19 12.12 0.75
C PRO A 507 1.40 11.98 1.69
N ILE A 508 1.87 13.11 2.24
CA ILE A 508 2.93 13.09 3.25
C ILE A 508 2.25 12.84 4.58
N ILE A 509 2.54 11.71 5.21
CA ILE A 509 2.18 11.45 6.61
C ILE A 509 3.37 11.91 7.44
N ASP A 510 3.21 12.95 8.27
CA ASP A 510 4.19 13.30 9.29
C ASP A 510 3.81 12.56 10.59
N PRO A 511 4.36 11.35 10.84
CA PRO A 511 3.96 10.55 12.00
C PRO A 511 4.30 11.23 13.32
N ARG A 512 5.23 12.20 13.34
CA ARG A 512 5.58 12.96 14.54
C ARG A 512 4.58 14.06 14.87
N LYS A 513 3.77 14.50 13.90
CA LYS A 513 2.89 15.65 14.04
C LYS A 513 1.42 15.34 13.84
N GLU A 514 1.06 14.11 13.50
CA GLU A 514 -0.33 13.71 13.19
C GLU A 514 -0.95 14.57 12.06
N ILE A 515 -0.10 15.08 11.16
CA ILE A 515 -0.52 15.93 10.04
C ILE A 515 -0.34 15.18 8.73
N LEU A 516 -1.42 15.17 7.96
CA LEU A 516 -1.50 14.66 6.62
C LEU A 516 -1.48 15.82 5.61
N TYR A 517 -0.58 15.79 4.64
CA TYR A 517 -0.59 16.72 3.52
C TYR A 517 -1.22 16.05 2.30
N THR A 518 -2.25 16.66 1.73
CA THR A 518 -3.03 16.07 0.63
C THR A 518 -3.68 17.16 -0.22
N GLU A 519 -4.19 16.80 -1.40
CA GLU A 519 -5.05 17.71 -2.16
C GLU A 519 -6.38 17.96 -1.44
N ILE A 520 -6.89 19.18 -1.58
CA ILE A 520 -8.17 19.62 -1.02
C ILE A 520 -9.35 18.77 -1.52
N GLU A 521 -10.22 18.42 -0.59
CA GLU A 521 -11.49 17.75 -0.86
C GLU A 521 -12.69 18.68 -0.72
N ILE A 522 -13.85 18.25 -1.23
CA ILE A 522 -15.09 18.99 -1.07
C ILE A 522 -15.42 19.24 0.41
N ILE A 523 -15.09 18.28 1.30
CA ILE A 523 -15.30 18.39 2.75
C ILE A 523 -14.33 19.37 3.44
N ASP A 524 -13.25 19.76 2.76
CA ASP A 524 -12.23 20.68 3.27
C ASP A 524 -12.55 22.14 2.90
N GLU A 525 -13.38 22.40 1.87
CA GLU A 525 -13.57 23.73 1.28
C GLU A 525 -14.07 24.76 2.28
N SER A 526 -15.05 24.40 3.11
CA SER A 526 -15.62 25.29 4.13
C SER A 526 -14.59 25.66 5.19
N GLN A 527 -13.80 24.69 5.65
CA GLN A 527 -12.74 24.90 6.65
C GLN A 527 -11.61 25.76 6.08
N VAL A 528 -11.20 25.52 4.82
CA VAL A 528 -10.21 26.35 4.12
C VAL A 528 -10.66 27.80 4.04
N ARG A 529 -11.95 28.05 3.74
CA ARG A 529 -12.51 29.40 3.69
C ARG A 529 -12.57 30.06 5.06
N GLY A 530 -13.02 29.34 6.07
CA GLY A 530 -13.04 29.82 7.46
C GLY A 530 -11.64 30.17 7.97
N MET A 531 -10.67 29.28 7.75
CA MET A 531 -9.26 29.51 8.10
C MET A 531 -8.67 30.71 7.34
N PHE A 532 -8.98 30.86 6.06
CA PHE A 532 -8.52 32.00 5.27
C PHE A 532 -9.13 33.32 5.78
N GLN A 533 -10.42 33.33 6.11
CA GLN A 533 -11.10 34.52 6.65
C GLN A 533 -10.48 34.93 7.99
N THR A 534 -10.40 34.00 8.93
CA THR A 534 -9.89 34.24 10.29
C THR A 534 -8.42 34.67 10.32
N THR A 535 -7.60 34.19 9.39
CA THR A 535 -6.19 34.60 9.24
C THR A 535 -6.03 36.12 9.05
N TYR A 536 -7.01 36.79 8.45
CA TYR A 536 -6.97 38.23 8.16
C TYR A 536 -7.90 39.07 9.05
N ASP A 537 -8.60 38.50 10.02
CA ASP A 537 -9.67 39.19 10.75
C ASP A 537 -9.21 40.47 11.46
N SER A 538 -8.05 40.43 12.13
CA SER A 538 -7.46 41.62 12.77
C SER A 538 -7.18 42.72 11.76
N TYR A 539 -6.61 42.37 10.61
CA TYR A 539 -6.22 43.30 9.55
C TYR A 539 -7.41 43.85 8.75
N THR A 540 -8.49 43.08 8.59
CA THR A 540 -9.68 43.53 7.83
C THR A 540 -10.48 44.62 8.57
N LYS A 541 -10.29 44.75 9.89
CA LYS A 541 -10.84 45.83 10.72
C LYS A 541 -10.08 47.13 10.50
N GLU A 542 -8.75 47.07 10.45
CA GLU A 542 -7.86 48.23 10.31
C GLU A 542 -7.71 48.69 8.84
N TYR A 543 -7.68 47.76 7.89
CA TYR A 543 -7.37 48.03 6.49
C TYR A 543 -8.50 47.59 5.55
N SER A 544 -9.25 48.57 5.02
CA SER A 544 -10.35 48.31 4.07
C SER A 544 -9.90 47.64 2.77
N ALA A 545 -8.65 47.87 2.34
CA ALA A 545 -8.06 47.20 1.18
C ALA A 545 -7.93 45.68 1.39
N ILE A 546 -7.48 45.25 2.59
CA ILE A 546 -7.36 43.83 2.95
C ILE A 546 -8.75 43.19 3.00
N ARG A 547 -9.76 43.89 3.55
CA ARG A 547 -11.15 43.42 3.54
C ARG A 547 -11.67 43.17 2.11
N LYS A 548 -11.43 44.10 1.19
CA LYS A 548 -11.81 43.94 -0.22
C LYS A 548 -11.08 42.78 -0.88
N MET A 549 -9.79 42.62 -0.60
CA MET A 549 -8.97 41.50 -1.08
C MET A 549 -9.57 40.16 -0.62
N VAL A 550 -9.75 39.97 0.69
CA VAL A 550 -10.31 38.74 1.28
C VAL A 550 -11.69 38.42 0.69
N LYS A 551 -12.58 39.40 0.58
CA LYS A 551 -13.90 39.21 -0.06
C LYS A 551 -13.77 38.78 -1.53
N GLY A 552 -12.84 39.39 -2.27
CA GLY A 552 -12.56 39.01 -3.66
C GLY A 552 -12.09 37.57 -3.78
N VAL A 553 -11.20 37.13 -2.89
CA VAL A 553 -10.70 35.75 -2.82
C VAL A 553 -11.83 34.75 -2.59
N LEU A 554 -12.63 34.98 -1.55
CA LEU A 554 -13.72 34.07 -1.15
C LEU A 554 -14.78 33.95 -2.25
N ASN A 555 -14.98 34.98 -3.06
CA ASN A 555 -15.97 34.97 -4.13
C ASN A 555 -15.44 34.38 -5.44
N LYS A 556 -14.11 34.30 -5.63
CA LYS A 556 -13.49 33.87 -6.88
C LYS A 556 -12.69 32.57 -6.72
N ASP A 557 -11.53 32.66 -6.08
CA ASP A 557 -10.54 31.56 -6.07
C ASP A 557 -10.91 30.45 -5.10
N LEU A 558 -11.61 30.79 -4.01
CA LEU A 558 -12.05 29.84 -3.00
C LEU A 558 -13.56 29.64 -3.07
N ARG A 559 -14.18 29.81 -4.24
CA ARG A 559 -15.61 29.60 -4.41
C ARG A 559 -15.93 28.15 -4.03
N GLU A 560 -16.82 27.98 -3.06
CA GLU A 560 -17.30 26.65 -2.71
C GLU A 560 -17.92 26.03 -3.95
N THR A 561 -17.75 24.72 -4.08
CA THR A 561 -18.59 23.92 -4.95
C THR A 561 -20.00 24.35 -4.63
N GLU A 562 -20.73 24.88 -5.64
CA GLU A 562 -22.14 25.16 -5.48
C GLU A 562 -22.74 23.85 -5.02
N THR A 563 -22.95 23.75 -3.71
CA THR A 563 -23.72 22.68 -3.13
C THR A 563 -25.06 22.98 -3.76
N THR A 564 -25.40 22.23 -4.80
CA THR A 564 -26.79 22.05 -5.19
C THR A 564 -27.44 21.79 -3.85
N THR A 565 -28.21 22.78 -3.42
CA THR A 565 -28.40 23.20 -2.04
C THR A 565 -28.54 21.99 -1.13
N ALA A 566 -28.16 22.11 0.14
CA ALA A 566 -28.53 21.17 1.21
C ALA A 566 -30.07 20.97 1.39
N THR A 567 -30.87 21.30 0.37
CA THR A 567 -32.23 20.87 0.01
C THR A 567 -32.24 19.99 -1.25
N ALA A 568 -31.17 19.25 -1.55
CA ALA A 568 -31.34 17.84 -1.83
C ALA A 568 -32.00 17.29 -0.58
N VAL A 569 -33.34 17.44 -0.55
CA VAL A 569 -34.27 16.59 0.18
C VAL A 569 -33.54 15.28 0.27
N ILE A 570 -33.26 14.85 1.49
CA ILE A 570 -33.06 13.44 1.78
C ILE A 570 -34.26 12.81 1.07
N LYS A 571 -34.08 12.43 -0.19
CA LYS A 571 -34.92 11.45 -0.84
C LYS A 571 -34.48 10.24 -0.07
N LYS A 572 -35.11 10.12 1.10
CA LYS A 572 -35.45 8.84 1.64
C LYS A 572 -36.01 8.17 0.40
N ASP A 573 -35.28 7.19 -0.10
CA ASP A 573 -35.94 6.17 -0.87
C ASP A 573 -37.14 5.70 -0.03
N ASP A 574 -38.17 5.11 -0.64
CA ASP A 574 -39.41 4.78 0.10
C ASP A 574 -39.18 3.93 1.38
N ASP A 575 -37.95 3.42 1.59
CA ASP A 575 -37.45 2.71 2.77
C ASP A 575 -36.83 3.57 3.89
N GLY A 576 -36.64 4.88 3.71
CA GLY A 576 -36.07 5.76 4.73
C GLY A 576 -34.54 5.78 4.83
N SER A 577 -33.81 5.08 3.97
CA SER A 577 -32.35 5.08 3.96
C SER A 577 -31.78 6.37 3.35
N ILE A 578 -30.69 6.88 3.92
CA ILE A 578 -29.97 8.04 3.40
C ILE A 578 -28.81 7.51 2.57
N ASN A 579 -28.84 7.71 1.26
CA ASN A 579 -27.75 7.31 0.39
C ASN A 579 -26.58 8.31 0.52
N SER A 580 -25.79 8.18 1.60
CA SER A 580 -24.67 9.08 1.92
C SER A 580 -23.46 8.95 0.98
N ASP A 581 -23.43 7.91 0.15
CA ASP A 581 -22.25 7.53 -0.61
C ASP A 581 -21.99 8.42 -1.85
N GLU A 582 -23.03 9.01 -2.45
CA GLU A 582 -22.88 9.74 -3.71
C GLU A 582 -22.16 11.11 -3.54
N CYS A 583 -22.13 11.66 -2.33
CA CYS A 583 -21.57 13.01 -2.08
C CYS A 583 -20.03 13.05 -2.13
N THR A 584 -19.34 11.91 -1.93
CA THR A 584 -17.87 11.88 -1.78
C THR A 584 -17.08 11.82 -3.09
N LEU A 585 -17.73 11.62 -4.23
CA LEU A 585 -17.04 11.49 -5.53
C LEU A 585 -16.91 12.82 -6.30
N LYS A 586 -17.56 13.90 -5.86
CA LYS A 586 -17.45 15.19 -6.55
C LYS A 586 -16.10 15.85 -6.23
N ALA A 587 -15.34 16.15 -7.26
CA ALA A 587 -14.11 16.92 -7.14
C ALA A 587 -14.40 18.32 -6.57
N SER A 588 -13.55 18.77 -5.65
CA SER A 588 -13.59 20.13 -5.09
C SER A 588 -13.54 21.19 -6.20
N ALA A 589 -14.43 22.17 -6.16
CA ALA A 589 -14.39 23.34 -7.06
C ALA A 589 -13.08 24.12 -6.91
N ILE A 590 -12.56 24.21 -5.67
CA ILE A 590 -11.25 24.81 -5.41
C ILE A 590 -10.15 23.99 -6.12
N SER A 591 -10.10 22.67 -5.92
CA SER A 591 -9.14 21.80 -6.64
C SER A 591 -9.25 21.97 -8.15
N ASN A 592 -10.45 21.91 -8.71
CA ASN A 592 -10.69 22.05 -10.15
C ASN A 592 -10.21 23.41 -10.70
N PHE A 593 -10.44 24.50 -9.97
CA PHE A 593 -9.98 25.84 -10.35
C PHE A 593 -8.46 25.93 -10.42
N TYR A 594 -7.74 25.40 -9.43
CA TYR A 594 -6.27 25.44 -9.44
C TYR A 594 -5.67 24.49 -10.49
N ARG A 595 -6.28 23.32 -10.71
CA ARG A 595 -5.88 22.40 -11.78
C ARG A 595 -6.07 23.00 -13.17
N SER A 596 -7.23 23.61 -13.45
CA SER A 596 -7.49 24.26 -14.74
C SER A 596 -6.57 25.47 -14.97
N SER A 597 -6.09 26.09 -13.89
CA SER A 597 -5.07 27.14 -13.92
C SER A 597 -3.63 26.61 -13.99
N GLY A 598 -3.43 25.30 -14.21
CA GLY A 598 -2.13 24.68 -14.39
C GLY A 598 -1.28 24.55 -13.12
N GLY A 599 -1.91 24.44 -11.94
CA GLY A 599 -1.25 24.14 -10.68
C GLY A 599 -2.06 23.22 -9.75
N ILE A 600 -2.03 23.46 -8.44
CA ILE A 600 -2.59 22.55 -7.42
C ILE A 600 -3.05 23.32 -6.17
N PHE A 601 -3.98 22.74 -5.41
CA PHE A 601 -4.34 23.22 -4.08
C PHE A 601 -4.17 22.11 -3.03
N LEU A 602 -3.24 22.29 -2.10
CA LEU A 602 -2.94 21.35 -1.03
C LEU A 602 -3.49 21.85 0.31
N VAL A 603 -3.83 20.91 1.17
CA VAL A 603 -4.23 21.11 2.55
C VAL A 603 -3.37 20.26 3.48
N ALA A 604 -3.11 20.79 4.67
CA ALA A 604 -2.57 20.06 5.81
C ALA A 604 -3.74 19.77 6.75
N VAL A 605 -3.90 18.50 7.11
CA VAL A 605 -5.09 17.99 7.77
C VAL A 605 -4.69 17.19 9.00
N ARG A 606 -5.40 17.41 10.10
CA ARG A 606 -5.33 16.62 11.32
C ARG A 606 -6.64 15.87 11.50
N TYR A 607 -6.59 14.64 12.02
CA TYR A 607 -7.78 13.90 12.38
C TYR A 607 -7.99 14.02 13.89
N THR A 608 -9.17 14.48 14.31
CA THR A 608 -9.53 14.65 15.72
C THR A 608 -10.72 13.78 16.08
N ASP A 609 -10.66 13.12 17.23
CA ASP A 609 -11.78 12.35 17.76
C ASP A 609 -12.88 13.29 18.27
N LEU A 610 -14.13 13.09 17.83
CA LEU A 610 -15.30 13.89 18.21
C LEU A 610 -15.49 14.03 19.73
N LEU A 611 -15.12 12.99 20.48
CA LEU A 611 -15.31 12.93 21.93
C LEU A 611 -14.44 13.96 22.67
N SER A 612 -13.30 14.35 22.10
CA SER A 612 -12.40 15.34 22.71
C SER A 612 -12.96 16.77 22.69
N MET A 613 -13.99 17.04 21.88
CA MET A 613 -14.56 18.39 21.72
C MET A 613 -15.75 18.68 22.66
N LYS A 614 -16.26 17.68 23.39
CA LYS A 614 -17.28 17.90 24.42
C LYS A 614 -16.60 18.25 25.75
N HIS A 615 -16.10 19.47 25.85
CA HIS A 615 -15.67 20.03 27.12
C HIS A 615 -16.52 21.27 27.43
N ASP A 616 -17.04 21.27 28.66
CA ASP A 616 -17.60 22.39 29.44
C ASP A 616 -19.01 22.88 29.04
N GLY A 617 -20.09 22.21 29.49
CA GLY A 617 -21.37 22.94 29.65
C GLY A 617 -22.68 22.18 29.88
N ASP A 618 -22.93 21.04 29.23
CA ASP A 618 -24.29 20.46 29.17
C ASP A 618 -24.30 18.96 29.53
N ASP A 619 -24.58 18.64 30.80
CA ASP A 619 -24.55 17.28 31.38
C ASP A 619 -25.77 16.40 31.03
N ASP A 620 -26.81 16.93 30.37
CA ASP A 620 -28.12 16.26 30.33
C ASP A 620 -28.38 15.27 29.17
N ASN A 621 -27.37 14.85 28.38
CA ASN A 621 -27.62 14.02 27.18
C ASN A 621 -26.63 12.87 26.90
N GLU A 622 -26.26 12.11 27.93
CA GLU A 622 -25.34 10.95 27.82
C GLU A 622 -25.91 9.75 27.04
N ASN A 623 -27.23 9.55 26.99
CA ASN A 623 -27.80 8.28 26.50
C ASN A 623 -27.85 8.10 24.97
N MET A 624 -27.57 9.13 24.16
CA MET A 624 -27.60 9.01 22.68
C MET A 624 -26.26 8.64 22.03
N ILE A 625 -25.17 8.52 22.81
CA ILE A 625 -23.80 8.47 22.27
C ILE A 625 -23.33 7.03 21.95
N ASN A 626 -23.91 6.01 22.59
CA ASN A 626 -23.34 4.65 22.56
C ASN A 626 -23.38 3.92 21.20
N ASN A 627 -24.10 4.43 20.20
CA ASN A 627 -24.16 3.83 18.86
C ASN A 627 -23.66 4.75 17.73
N THR A 628 -23.09 5.91 18.05
CA THR A 628 -22.53 6.77 17.00
C THR A 628 -21.13 6.23 16.68
N GLU A 629 -20.98 5.56 15.53
CA GLU A 629 -19.69 5.20 14.96
C GLU A 629 -18.68 6.33 15.22
N HIS A 630 -17.47 5.99 15.68
CA HIS A 630 -16.39 6.93 15.96
C HIS A 630 -16.00 7.69 14.69
N LYS A 631 -16.81 8.70 14.33
CA LYS A 631 -16.62 9.49 13.13
C LYS A 631 -15.54 10.51 13.44
N ARG A 632 -14.34 10.25 12.95
CA ARG A 632 -13.25 11.20 13.10
C ARG A 632 -13.50 12.40 12.22
N LEU A 633 -13.30 13.58 12.82
CA LEU A 633 -13.40 14.82 12.09
C LEU A 633 -12.06 15.11 11.43
N ARG A 634 -12.14 15.29 10.11
CA ARG A 634 -11.04 15.77 9.30
C ARG A 634 -10.95 17.29 9.47
N HIS A 635 -9.89 17.77 10.12
CA HIS A 635 -9.69 19.18 10.45
C HIS A 635 -8.55 19.81 9.62
N VAL A 636 -8.84 20.84 8.84
CA VAL A 636 -7.82 21.55 8.04
C VAL A 636 -7.03 22.51 8.94
N VAL A 637 -5.72 22.31 9.04
CA VAL A 637 -4.80 23.13 9.86
C VAL A 637 -3.87 24.01 9.01
N GLY A 638 -3.85 23.82 7.69
CA GLY A 638 -3.13 24.68 6.76
C GLY A 638 -3.51 24.41 5.31
N CYS A 639 -3.20 25.34 4.41
CA CYS A 639 -3.42 25.17 2.98
C CYS A 639 -2.45 26.00 2.14
N VAL A 640 -2.27 25.62 0.87
CA VAL A 640 -1.54 26.38 -0.15
C VAL A 640 -2.13 26.09 -1.54
N GLY A 641 -2.29 27.14 -2.34
CA GLY A 641 -2.59 27.04 -3.77
C GLY A 641 -1.39 27.47 -4.61
N ILE A 642 -1.17 26.83 -5.75
CA ILE A 642 -0.23 27.28 -6.78
C ILE A 642 -0.96 27.27 -8.12
N ARG A 643 -0.77 28.29 -8.94
CA ARG A 643 -1.35 28.36 -10.30
C ARG A 643 -0.39 29.03 -11.28
N SER A 644 -0.65 28.90 -12.58
CA SER A 644 0.08 29.65 -13.61
C SER A 644 -0.22 31.14 -13.49
N CYS A 645 0.79 31.98 -13.76
CA CYS A 645 0.57 33.42 -13.86
C CYS A 645 -0.19 33.75 -15.16
N GLU A 646 -1.23 34.57 -15.09
CA GLU A 646 -2.01 35.04 -16.26
C GLU A 646 -1.39 36.25 -16.97
N ALA A 647 -0.20 36.70 -16.53
CA ALA A 647 0.41 37.91 -17.07
C ALA A 647 0.63 37.79 -18.59
N LYS A 648 0.50 38.91 -19.30
CA LYS A 648 0.82 39.02 -20.73
C LYS A 648 2.32 38.93 -21.02
N ASP A 649 3.15 38.74 -19.99
CA ASP A 649 4.58 38.64 -20.13
C ASP A 649 4.99 37.36 -20.86
N ILE A 650 6.06 37.48 -21.64
CA ILE A 650 6.62 36.42 -22.49
C ILE A 650 6.97 35.15 -21.68
N ASP A 651 7.17 35.26 -20.37
CA ASP A 651 7.55 34.15 -19.47
C ASP A 651 6.39 33.60 -18.61
N ALA A 652 5.14 33.94 -18.91
CA ALA A 652 3.97 33.47 -18.16
C ALA A 652 3.85 31.95 -18.12
N SER A 653 4.29 31.26 -19.18
CA SER A 653 4.25 29.79 -19.26
C SER A 653 5.20 29.07 -18.27
N ARG A 654 6.19 29.78 -17.73
CA ARG A 654 7.16 29.27 -16.73
C ARG A 654 6.95 29.83 -15.34
N THR A 655 6.14 30.88 -15.23
CA THR A 655 5.89 31.59 -13.98
C THR A 655 4.67 31.02 -13.27
N LEU A 656 4.87 30.60 -12.03
CA LEU A 656 3.85 30.05 -11.13
C LEU A 656 3.67 30.97 -9.95
N GLU A 657 2.43 31.31 -9.64
CA GLU A 657 2.09 32.14 -8.50
C GLU A 657 1.66 31.27 -7.31
N ILE A 658 2.27 31.51 -6.16
CA ILE A 658 1.86 30.95 -4.87
C ILE A 658 0.72 31.79 -4.35
N PHE A 659 -0.41 31.14 -4.15
CA PHE A 659 -1.66 31.71 -3.75
C PHE A 659 -2.16 31.06 -2.47
N ARG A 660 -2.83 31.83 -1.62
CA ARG A 660 -3.64 31.30 -0.51
C ARG A 660 -2.89 30.38 0.47
N LEU A 661 -1.63 30.70 0.76
CA LEU A 661 -0.91 30.06 1.85
C LEU A 661 -1.46 30.54 3.20
N ALA A 662 -2.01 29.63 4.00
CA ALA A 662 -2.51 29.92 5.34
C ALA A 662 -2.23 28.74 6.28
N VAL A 663 -2.00 29.04 7.55
CA VAL A 663 -1.86 28.05 8.63
C VAL A 663 -2.64 28.54 9.83
N ASP A 664 -3.43 27.63 10.39
CA ASP A 664 -4.20 27.84 11.62
C ASP A 664 -3.29 28.40 12.73
N ALA A 665 -3.78 29.38 13.49
CA ALA A 665 -2.97 30.11 14.46
C ALA A 665 -2.32 29.20 15.51
N ASN A 666 -3.01 28.14 15.93
CA ASN A 666 -2.53 27.19 16.93
C ASN A 666 -1.47 26.22 16.38
N HIS A 667 -1.29 26.19 15.06
CA HIS A 667 -0.40 25.28 14.37
C HIS A 667 0.78 25.99 13.69
N ARG A 668 0.91 27.32 13.87
CA ARG A 668 2.05 28.10 13.37
C ARG A 668 3.34 27.68 14.11
N GLY A 669 4.48 27.84 13.42
CA GLY A 669 5.80 27.44 13.96
C GLY A 669 6.10 25.94 13.86
N GLN A 670 5.14 25.09 13.51
CA GLN A 670 5.34 23.64 13.40
C GLN A 670 5.91 23.18 12.03
N GLY A 671 6.28 24.12 11.16
CA GLY A 671 6.81 23.83 9.81
C GLY A 671 5.77 23.46 8.75
N ILE A 672 4.47 23.50 9.07
CA ILE A 672 3.37 23.11 8.15
C ILE A 672 3.41 23.91 6.84
N ALA A 673 3.56 25.24 6.93
CA ALA A 673 3.59 26.10 5.75
C ALA A 673 4.76 25.77 4.82
N ARG A 674 5.93 25.45 5.39
CA ARG A 674 7.13 25.04 4.64
C ARG A 674 6.89 23.71 3.91
N ASN A 675 6.33 22.73 4.61
CA ASN A 675 6.04 21.41 4.03
C ASN A 675 4.99 21.50 2.91
N LEU A 676 3.91 22.26 3.12
CA LEU A 676 2.91 22.53 2.10
C LEU A 676 3.53 23.19 0.86
N LEU A 677 4.32 24.23 1.07
CA LEU A 677 4.97 24.96 -0.01
C LEU A 677 5.93 24.07 -0.81
N GLN A 678 6.80 23.32 -0.12
CA GLN A 678 7.74 22.39 -0.76
C GLN A 678 7.01 21.30 -1.55
N ALA A 679 5.95 20.70 -0.98
CA ALA A 679 5.17 19.67 -1.66
C ALA A 679 4.48 20.23 -2.93
N ALA A 680 3.93 21.45 -2.85
CA ALA A 680 3.29 22.09 -4.00
C ALA A 680 4.31 22.47 -5.09
N GLU A 681 5.49 22.97 -4.72
CA GLU A 681 6.60 23.25 -5.65
C GLU A 681 7.04 21.98 -6.38
N LEU A 682 7.32 20.90 -5.63
CA LEU A 682 7.73 19.60 -6.18
C LEU A 682 6.67 19.01 -7.12
N TYR A 683 5.39 19.12 -6.74
CA TYR A 683 4.30 18.66 -7.58
C TYR A 683 4.31 19.33 -8.97
N VAL A 684 4.39 20.66 -9.00
CA VAL A 684 4.35 21.39 -10.28
C VAL A 684 5.64 21.21 -11.08
N GLN A 685 6.79 21.08 -10.41
CA GLN A 685 8.05 20.69 -11.06
C GLN A 685 7.93 19.34 -11.77
N GLU A 686 7.34 18.33 -11.12
CA GLU A 686 7.14 17.00 -11.70
C GLU A 686 6.10 17.00 -12.83
N GLN A 687 5.10 17.88 -12.80
CA GLN A 687 4.17 18.06 -13.93
C GLN A 687 4.82 18.72 -15.15
N ARG A 688 5.71 19.71 -14.93
CA ARG A 688 6.27 20.55 -16.01
C ARG A 688 7.67 20.16 -16.43
N ARG A 689 8.04 18.88 -16.28
CA ARG A 689 9.36 18.28 -16.56
C ARG A 689 10.17 19.07 -17.62
N ASN A 690 11.45 19.31 -17.32
CA ASN A 690 12.44 19.97 -18.20
C ASN A 690 12.26 21.48 -18.40
N LYS A 691 11.44 22.15 -17.57
CA LYS A 691 11.36 23.62 -17.57
C LYS A 691 11.99 24.18 -16.30
N CYS A 692 12.84 25.20 -16.45
CA CYS A 692 13.17 26.10 -15.36
C CYS A 692 11.87 26.83 -14.98
N LEU A 693 11.42 26.68 -13.73
CA LEU A 693 10.18 27.30 -13.24
C LEU A 693 10.53 28.50 -12.37
N ARG A 694 9.72 29.56 -12.47
CA ARG A 694 9.84 30.75 -11.63
C ARG A 694 8.63 30.78 -10.70
N PHE A 695 8.85 30.63 -9.40
CA PHE A 695 7.80 30.75 -8.39
C PHE A 695 7.75 32.18 -7.87
N VAL A 696 6.55 32.76 -7.84
CA VAL A 696 6.29 34.13 -7.40
C VAL A 696 5.32 34.09 -6.23
N ALA A 697 5.64 34.78 -5.14
CA ALA A 697 4.74 34.94 -4.00
C ALA A 697 4.56 36.43 -3.70
N ASN A 698 3.31 36.87 -3.56
CA ASN A 698 2.97 38.24 -3.19
C ASN A 698 2.45 38.26 -1.75
N THR A 699 3.12 38.97 -0.86
CA THR A 699 2.72 39.07 0.56
C THR A 699 2.76 40.51 1.04
N LEU A 700 1.92 40.85 2.02
CA LEU A 700 2.00 42.16 2.67
C LEU A 700 3.20 42.19 3.62
N THR A 701 3.95 43.29 3.63
CA THR A 701 5.13 43.43 4.50
C THR A 701 4.79 43.40 5.98
N ILE A 702 3.55 43.72 6.36
CA ILE A 702 3.05 43.61 7.74
C ILE A 702 2.88 42.15 8.22
N LEU A 703 3.01 41.16 7.33
CA LEU A 703 2.91 39.74 7.65
C LEU A 703 4.32 39.15 7.85
N ASP A 704 5.00 39.53 8.92
CA ASP A 704 6.40 39.16 9.20
C ASP A 704 6.64 37.64 9.13
N ALA A 705 5.70 36.84 9.64
CA ALA A 705 5.79 35.39 9.59
C ALA A 705 5.81 34.83 8.16
N ALA A 706 5.05 35.43 7.24
CA ALA A 706 5.05 35.03 5.83
C ALA A 706 6.34 35.46 5.12
N THR A 707 6.82 36.68 5.39
CA THR A 707 8.13 37.18 4.92
C THR A 707 9.26 36.24 5.33
N GLY A 708 9.39 35.96 6.64
CA GLY A 708 10.44 35.07 7.15
C GLY A 708 10.33 33.65 6.62
N LEU A 709 9.09 33.15 6.38
CA LEU A 709 8.90 31.85 5.75
C LEU A 709 9.48 31.83 4.32
N TYR A 710 9.11 32.78 3.46
CA TYR A 710 9.58 32.81 2.07
C TYR A 710 11.10 32.92 1.99
N GLU A 711 11.69 33.83 2.78
CA GLU A 711 13.16 33.98 2.86
C GLU A 711 13.82 32.67 3.32
N SER A 712 13.28 32.01 4.35
CA SER A 712 13.80 30.71 4.82
C SER A 712 13.66 29.56 3.82
N CYS A 713 12.77 29.71 2.84
CA CYS A 713 12.53 28.75 1.76
C CYS A 713 13.32 29.09 0.48
N GLY A 714 14.22 30.08 0.55
CA GLY A 714 15.10 30.49 -0.55
C GLY A 714 14.48 31.47 -1.54
N TYR A 715 13.36 32.11 -1.20
CA TYR A 715 12.81 33.19 -2.01
C TYR A 715 13.57 34.50 -1.76
N GLN A 716 13.77 35.26 -2.83
CA GLN A 716 14.40 36.57 -2.80
C GLN A 716 13.36 37.67 -3.05
N ALA A 717 13.41 38.75 -2.27
CA ALA A 717 12.54 39.91 -2.49
C ALA A 717 12.94 40.62 -3.80
N GLU A 718 12.00 40.78 -4.72
CA GLU A 718 12.24 41.44 -6.01
C GLU A 718 11.72 42.88 -6.03
N LYS A 719 10.50 43.10 -5.51
CA LYS A 719 9.80 44.38 -5.67
C LYS A 719 8.85 44.66 -4.52
N ASP A 720 8.80 45.93 -4.12
CA ASP A 720 7.78 46.47 -3.21
C ASP A 720 6.80 47.35 -3.99
N LEU A 721 5.50 47.12 -3.80
CA LEU A 721 4.39 47.85 -4.41
C LEU A 721 3.53 48.48 -3.30
N PRO A 722 3.46 49.82 -3.20
CA PRO A 722 2.61 50.48 -2.21
C PRO A 722 1.12 50.25 -2.53
N LEU A 723 0.35 49.78 -1.55
CA LEU A 723 -1.10 49.59 -1.59
C LEU A 723 -1.80 50.66 -0.73
N GLY A 724 -1.60 51.92 -1.10
CA GLY A 724 -2.03 53.09 -0.32
C GLY A 724 -0.93 53.61 0.61
N SER A 725 -1.30 54.39 1.62
CA SER A 725 -0.32 55.13 2.45
C SER A 725 0.36 54.30 3.55
N LYS A 726 -0.18 53.13 3.91
CA LYS A 726 0.30 52.33 5.06
C LYS A 726 0.60 50.87 4.75
N LEU A 727 0.28 50.40 3.54
CA LEU A 727 0.47 49.00 3.16
C LEU A 727 1.47 48.91 2.02
N VAL A 728 2.40 47.96 2.13
CA VAL A 728 3.32 47.61 1.06
C VAL A 728 3.16 46.12 0.77
N MET A 729 2.97 45.77 -0.50
CA MET A 729 2.97 44.41 -0.99
C MET A 729 4.35 44.11 -1.55
N ARG A 730 5.01 43.09 -1.00
CA ARG A 730 6.32 42.61 -1.44
C ARG A 730 6.15 41.37 -2.31
N THR A 731 6.83 41.37 -3.44
CA THR A 731 6.95 40.23 -4.36
C THR A 731 8.24 39.48 -4.08
N TYR A 732 8.10 38.19 -3.85
CA TYR A 732 9.17 37.23 -3.60
C TYR A 732 9.30 36.26 -4.77
N ILE A 733 10.53 35.91 -5.13
CA ILE A 733 10.82 35.05 -6.27
C ILE A 733 11.79 33.94 -5.92
N LYS A 734 11.51 32.76 -6.45
CA LYS A 734 12.40 31.61 -6.39
C LYS A 734 12.47 30.96 -7.76
N GLU A 735 13.68 30.85 -8.30
CA GLU A 735 13.93 30.09 -9.52
C GLU A 735 14.21 28.64 -9.16
N SER A 736 13.44 27.73 -9.75
CA SER A 736 13.75 26.30 -9.72
C SER A 736 14.87 26.03 -10.69
N LEU A 737 16.01 25.56 -10.18
CA LEU A 737 17.02 24.97 -11.04
C LEU A 737 16.35 23.85 -11.85
N ALA A 738 16.53 23.87 -13.17
CA ALA A 738 16.18 22.71 -13.97
C ALA A 738 16.95 21.54 -13.38
N SER A 739 16.23 20.53 -12.88
CA SER A 739 16.87 19.34 -12.34
C SER A 739 17.75 18.77 -13.45
N GLN A 740 19.07 18.85 -13.30
CA GLN A 740 20.03 18.14 -14.15
C GLN A 740 19.91 16.66 -13.78
N ARG A 741 18.81 16.02 -14.16
CA ARG A 741 18.52 14.62 -13.88
C ARG A 741 18.79 13.76 -15.10
#